data_AF-A0A9P1DEF7-F1
#
_entry.id   AF-A0A9P1DEF7-F1
#
_cell.length_a   1.000
_cell.length_b   1.000
_cell.length_c   1.000
_cell.angle_alpha   90.00
_cell.angle_beta   90.00
_cell.angle_gamma   90.00
#
_symmetry.space_group_name_H-M   'P 1'
#
loop_
_entity.id
_entity.type
_entity.pdbx_description
1 polymer ?
#
loop_
_entity_poly.entity_id
_entity_poly.type
_entity_poly.pdbx_seq_one_letter_code
_entity_poly.pdbx_strand_id
1 'polypeptide(L)'
;MEHLARLCAGVSNAYRAAGTFGPRHTTRAAANDFNAYYTTGSLLQVYADWHATDSWRLVAGVSSESGSFPLTVNMVTVSPDAIHLHNAVAATQGLFLRELPTHVCVGPMPPGALLATGLPLKDPRSPNIKHFVDLVVNIPKNTIDIEGLHPIFGDQTWEELPEVMKPKVRPTIQTVNQYFLLPQGDDHFILLKHVYIVDDNVPGTYVQSLIRGSGKEIAWGSQNKKLVRKTFQWMLEQLGGLQFRKHSLSPEKKNPTSNAPLPENDGWQFIQDHGELDKSDLKQLKWIHHHINLEGCRIHGWYDLTIGDFEPEMRDIMQKVVPCLRVHALWLLGEAGRGKTPLGRTIAMMFSSYHGGEGTFRTTADLDFFKGIHFSKTVPSLFDDGNTSGEEVKQSKAFTDVGDDESMTRARWTSAKFVRHQLREVFDNAYNPDAGPADNNLDSDLVVSHEDFFLTIRPALGTMSRTDAMAILKRSAFIVFGKNHITFRLPSERETKAYRIRWNKPDILLDTSKPKLKNFKEGGAAPEHYEQHCAWEAVWLQEAIGHAAEIEKAEKKTKETAMHSIPFVKYHDGHASLARETRRDPVDVDTDRASMGWTNWDLAVDEGVRVKEEKAVFKALRTPPRHVIEVDTPSPAQKKRKSNLLSSTILSLVPNPSNATLGLSHPDDEDTLERALEAEMDLSYPGFPERILIVRCAFLDLLLEMASIDILSAAKKAY
;
A
#
# COMPACT_ATOMS: atom_id res chain seq x y z
N MET A 1 27.77 -24.24 -27.19
CA MET A 1 27.58 -25.06 -28.41
C MET A 1 26.80 -26.33 -28.12
N GLU A 2 27.27 -27.21 -27.23
CA GLU A 2 26.60 -28.50 -26.94
C GLU A 2 25.19 -28.34 -26.33
N HIS A 3 25.01 -27.38 -25.41
CA HIS A 3 23.69 -27.03 -24.87
C HIS A 3 22.72 -26.50 -25.93
N LEU A 4 23.21 -25.70 -26.88
CA LEU A 4 22.42 -25.17 -28.00
C LEU A 4 21.99 -26.31 -28.93
N ALA A 5 22.90 -27.25 -29.23
CA ALA A 5 22.62 -28.43 -30.03
C ALA A 5 21.55 -29.34 -29.38
N ARG A 6 21.61 -29.51 -28.05
CA ARG A 6 20.59 -30.27 -27.29
C ARG A 6 19.22 -29.58 -27.31
N LEU A 7 19.19 -28.24 -27.25
CA LEU A 7 17.96 -27.46 -27.32
C LEU A 7 17.31 -27.57 -28.71
N CYS A 8 18.10 -27.44 -29.79
CA CYS A 8 17.63 -27.60 -31.17
C CYS A 8 17.12 -29.02 -31.45
N ALA A 9 17.79 -30.05 -30.92
CA ALA A 9 17.33 -31.44 -31.01
C ALA A 9 16.00 -31.67 -30.27
N GLY A 10 15.82 -31.05 -29.09
CA GLY A 10 14.57 -31.12 -28.32
C GLY A 10 13.37 -30.53 -29.08
N VAL A 11 13.54 -29.34 -29.66
CA VAL A 11 12.50 -28.67 -30.47
C VAL A 11 12.14 -29.48 -31.72
N SER A 12 13.15 -30.04 -32.41
CA SER A 12 12.91 -30.90 -33.58
C SER A 12 12.16 -32.19 -33.23
N ASN A 13 12.41 -32.77 -32.06
CA ASN A 13 11.75 -34.00 -31.61
C ASN A 13 10.29 -33.76 -31.18
N ALA A 14 10.02 -32.62 -30.52
CA ALA A 14 8.67 -32.21 -30.17
C ALA A 14 7.78 -32.01 -31.40
N TYR A 15 8.33 -31.44 -32.48
CA TYR A 15 7.62 -31.24 -33.74
C TYR A 15 7.27 -32.56 -34.46
N ARG A 16 8.14 -33.58 -34.38
CA ARG A 16 7.85 -34.92 -34.93
C ARG A 16 6.79 -35.67 -34.14
N ALA A 17 6.79 -35.53 -32.81
CA ALA A 17 5.83 -36.20 -31.93
C ALA A 17 4.39 -35.68 -32.09
N ALA A 18 4.22 -34.41 -32.46
CA ALA A 18 2.92 -33.78 -32.67
C ALA A 18 2.22 -34.20 -33.98
N GLY A 19 2.93 -34.83 -34.93
CA GLY A 19 2.42 -35.18 -36.27
C GLY A 19 1.70 -36.53 -36.39
N THR A 20 1.59 -37.33 -35.33
CA THR A 20 0.99 -38.68 -35.40
C THR A 20 -0.17 -38.85 -34.42
N PHE A 21 -1.39 -38.50 -34.85
CA PHE A 21 -2.64 -38.97 -34.23
C PHE A 21 -3.76 -39.10 -35.30
N GLY A 22 -4.17 -40.33 -35.62
CA GLY A 22 -5.35 -40.65 -36.45
C GLY A 22 -5.47 -42.16 -36.78
N PRO A 23 -6.67 -42.76 -36.97
CA PRO A 23 -7.11 -43.96 -36.23
C PRO A 23 -7.15 -45.32 -36.98
N ARG A 24 -7.50 -46.38 -36.22
CA ARG A 24 -7.63 -47.83 -36.59
C ARG A 24 -8.85 -48.15 -37.50
N HIS A 25 -8.65 -48.93 -38.58
CA HIS A 25 -9.15 -50.33 -38.82
C HIS A 25 -9.23 -50.72 -40.33
N THR A 26 -8.56 -51.84 -40.70
CA THR A 26 -8.83 -52.89 -41.78
C THR A 26 -9.08 -52.45 -43.24
N THR A 27 -8.54 -53.01 -44.34
CA THR A 27 -7.97 -54.34 -44.70
C THR A 27 -7.23 -54.27 -46.06
N ARG A 28 -6.14 -55.06 -46.17
CA ARG A 28 -5.54 -55.77 -47.34
C ARG A 28 -5.60 -55.25 -48.80
N ALA A 29 -4.38 -55.24 -49.38
CA ALA A 29 -3.97 -55.70 -50.73
C ALA A 29 -3.66 -54.64 -51.81
N ALA A 30 -2.49 -54.87 -52.44
CA ALA A 30 -1.76 -54.02 -53.38
C ALA A 30 -2.41 -53.93 -54.78
N ALA A 31 -2.27 -52.77 -55.44
CA ALA A 31 -1.34 -52.54 -56.55
C ALA A 31 -1.80 -51.37 -57.45
N ASN A 32 -0.81 -50.56 -57.84
CA ASN A 32 -0.71 -49.68 -59.02
C ASN A 32 -1.53 -48.38 -59.11
N ASP A 33 -0.75 -47.29 -59.16
CA ASP A 33 -0.91 -46.03 -59.89
C ASP A 33 -2.29 -45.39 -60.00
N PHE A 34 -2.50 -44.30 -59.26
CA PHE A 34 -3.18 -43.11 -59.79
C PHE A 34 -2.78 -41.84 -58.99
N ASN A 35 -2.46 -40.78 -59.74
CA ASN A 35 -2.06 -39.44 -59.28
C ASN A 35 -2.98 -38.83 -58.21
N ALA A 36 -2.38 -38.24 -57.17
CA ALA A 36 -2.97 -37.08 -56.48
C ALA A 36 -1.87 -36.23 -55.81
N TYR A 37 -1.87 -34.94 -56.15
CA TYR A 37 -1.07 -33.85 -55.60
C TYR A 37 -1.16 -33.78 -54.07
N TYR A 38 -0.02 -33.59 -53.38
CA TYR A 38 0.12 -32.64 -52.26
C TYR A 38 1.60 -32.26 -52.12
N THR A 39 1.96 -31.15 -52.77
CA THR A 39 3.12 -30.32 -52.42
C THR A 39 2.74 -29.43 -51.24
N THR A 40 3.60 -29.36 -50.23
CA THR A 40 4.10 -28.11 -49.59
C THR A 40 5.02 -28.48 -48.42
N GLY A 41 6.31 -28.63 -48.71
CA GLY A 41 7.35 -28.77 -47.69
C GLY A 41 7.78 -27.38 -47.22
N SER A 42 7.55 -27.06 -45.94
CA SER A 42 8.17 -25.88 -45.30
C SER A 42 9.40 -26.35 -44.52
N LEU A 43 10.59 -25.86 -44.88
CA LEU A 43 11.84 -26.15 -44.18
C LEU A 43 12.10 -25.04 -43.16
N LEU A 44 12.26 -25.39 -41.87
CA LEU A 44 12.73 -24.46 -40.84
C LEU A 44 14.26 -24.43 -40.88
N GLN A 45 14.85 -23.30 -41.24
CA GLN A 45 16.29 -23.07 -41.15
C GLN A 45 16.60 -22.21 -39.92
N VAL A 46 17.50 -22.70 -39.07
CA VAL A 46 18.01 -21.97 -37.90
C VAL A 46 19.51 -21.85 -38.04
N TYR A 47 20.03 -20.62 -38.01
CA TYR A 47 21.47 -20.36 -37.96
C TYR A 47 21.78 -19.33 -36.88
N ALA A 48 22.98 -19.45 -36.31
CA ALA A 48 23.50 -18.56 -35.29
C ALA A 48 24.70 -17.80 -35.86
N ASP A 49 24.72 -16.48 -35.68
CA ASP A 49 25.83 -15.63 -36.09
C ASP A 49 26.31 -14.76 -34.92
N TRP A 50 27.61 -14.50 -34.87
CA TRP A 50 28.25 -13.70 -33.83
C TRP A 50 28.32 -12.25 -34.29
N HIS A 51 27.53 -11.38 -33.65
CA HIS A 51 27.42 -9.98 -34.05
C HIS A 51 28.53 -9.14 -33.40
N ALA A 52 28.96 -8.07 -34.07
CA ALA A 52 30.07 -7.18 -33.65
C ALA A 52 29.85 -6.41 -32.33
N THR A 53 28.79 -6.70 -31.59
CA THR A 53 28.38 -6.07 -30.32
C THR A 53 28.42 -7.06 -29.14
N ASP A 54 29.29 -8.08 -29.21
CA ASP A 54 29.42 -9.16 -28.21
C ASP A 54 28.11 -9.87 -27.85
N SER A 55 27.28 -10.13 -28.87
CA SER A 55 25.99 -10.79 -28.69
C SER A 55 25.78 -11.87 -29.75
N TRP A 56 25.23 -13.01 -29.33
CA TRP A 56 24.78 -14.05 -30.24
C TRP A 56 23.43 -13.67 -30.87
N ARG A 57 23.35 -13.75 -32.20
CA ARG A 57 22.10 -13.59 -32.95
C ARG A 57 21.62 -14.96 -33.43
N LEU A 58 20.43 -15.38 -33.00
CA LEU A 58 19.77 -16.56 -33.53
C LEU A 58 18.69 -16.12 -34.52
N VAL A 59 18.77 -16.61 -35.77
CA VAL A 59 17.77 -16.33 -36.80
C VAL A 59 17.09 -17.64 -37.16
N ALA A 60 15.77 -17.68 -36.98
CA ALA A 60 14.93 -18.79 -37.42
C ALA A 60 13.99 -18.27 -38.51
N GLY A 61 14.03 -18.91 -39.68
CA GLY A 61 13.16 -18.61 -40.82
C GLY A 61 12.38 -19.83 -41.26
N VAL A 62 11.07 -19.66 -41.46
CA VAL A 62 10.23 -20.61 -42.19
C VAL A 62 10.10 -20.07 -43.62
N SER A 63 10.58 -20.80 -44.62
CA SER A 63 10.34 -20.43 -46.01
C SER A 63 9.05 -21.10 -46.50
N SER A 64 8.04 -20.32 -46.85
CA SER A 64 6.96 -20.75 -47.75
C SER A 64 7.13 -20.06 -49.11
N GLU A 65 6.52 -20.62 -50.16
CA GLU A 65 6.52 -20.05 -51.52
C GLU A 65 5.94 -18.63 -51.61
N SER A 66 5.28 -18.16 -50.55
CA SER A 66 4.64 -16.84 -50.46
C SER A 66 5.44 -15.79 -49.68
N GLY A 67 6.65 -16.10 -49.21
CA GLY A 67 7.57 -15.14 -48.59
C GLY A 67 8.11 -15.56 -47.22
N SER A 68 9.35 -15.18 -46.92
CA SER A 68 10.04 -15.49 -45.66
C SER A 68 9.81 -14.42 -44.60
N PHE A 69 9.39 -14.81 -43.40
CA PHE A 69 9.34 -13.95 -42.21
C PHE A 69 10.46 -14.34 -41.24
N PRO A 70 11.54 -13.54 -41.10
CA PRO A 70 12.61 -13.86 -40.16
C PRO A 70 12.20 -13.46 -38.73
N LEU A 71 12.22 -14.41 -37.79
CA LEU A 71 12.15 -14.12 -36.36
C LEU A 71 13.58 -13.95 -35.85
N THR A 72 13.94 -12.75 -35.38
CA THR A 72 15.24 -12.47 -34.77
C THR A 72 15.10 -12.43 -33.25
N VAL A 73 15.86 -13.27 -32.54
CA VAL A 73 15.97 -13.21 -31.07
C VAL A 73 17.40 -12.83 -30.70
N ASN A 74 17.56 -11.71 -29.99
CA ASN A 74 18.84 -11.26 -29.47
C ASN A 74 19.04 -11.84 -28.07
N MET A 75 20.09 -12.64 -27.87
CA MET A 75 20.47 -13.13 -26.54
C MET A 75 21.64 -12.29 -26.01
N VAL A 76 21.39 -11.54 -24.93
CA VAL A 76 22.43 -10.77 -24.23
C VAL A 76 23.01 -11.64 -23.11
N THR A 77 24.27 -12.05 -23.24
CA THR A 77 25.03 -12.62 -22.12
C THR A 77 25.56 -11.48 -21.26
N VAL A 78 25.02 -11.31 -20.06
CA VAL A 78 25.53 -10.32 -19.09
C VAL A 78 26.84 -10.87 -18.53
N SER A 79 27.95 -10.16 -18.74
CA SER A 79 29.22 -10.50 -18.10
C SER A 79 29.04 -10.52 -16.57
N PRO A 80 29.60 -11.50 -15.83
CA PRO A 80 29.60 -11.52 -14.37
C PRO A 80 30.08 -10.21 -13.73
N ASP A 81 30.96 -9.48 -14.43
CA ASP A 81 31.49 -8.18 -13.98
C ASP A 81 30.48 -7.02 -14.07
N ALA A 82 29.31 -7.22 -14.70
CA ALA A 82 28.32 -6.17 -14.94
C ALA A 82 27.21 -6.07 -13.87
N ILE A 83 27.15 -7.03 -12.92
CA ILE A 83 26.14 -7.03 -11.86
C ILE A 83 26.63 -6.17 -10.69
N HIS A 84 26.42 -4.86 -10.82
CA HIS A 84 26.65 -3.89 -9.74
C HIS A 84 25.37 -3.66 -8.92
N LEU A 85 25.55 -3.15 -7.69
CA LEU A 85 24.44 -2.83 -6.78
C LEU A 85 23.36 -1.96 -7.46
N HIS A 86 23.75 -0.98 -8.28
CA HIS A 86 22.81 -0.09 -8.97
C HIS A 86 21.92 -0.84 -9.98
N ASN A 87 22.46 -1.81 -10.73
CA ASN A 87 21.70 -2.63 -11.68
C ASN A 87 20.80 -3.63 -10.95
N ALA A 88 21.32 -4.20 -9.86
CA ALA A 88 20.56 -5.13 -9.02
C ALA A 88 19.32 -4.45 -8.39
N VAL A 89 19.38 -3.14 -8.08
CA VAL A 89 18.20 -2.39 -7.59
C VAL A 89 17.04 -2.50 -8.58
N ALA A 90 17.30 -2.27 -9.87
CA ALA A 90 16.28 -2.36 -10.91
C ALA A 90 15.71 -3.79 -11.04
N ALA A 91 16.56 -4.82 -10.92
CA ALA A 91 16.13 -6.22 -10.95
C ALA A 91 15.19 -6.59 -9.78
N THR A 92 15.22 -5.84 -8.68
CA THR A 92 14.33 -6.06 -7.53
C THR A 92 13.06 -5.21 -7.52
N GLN A 93 12.81 -4.42 -8.57
CA GLN A 93 11.56 -3.66 -8.67
C GLN A 93 10.36 -4.61 -8.77
N GLY A 94 9.35 -4.44 -7.91
CA GLY A 94 8.19 -5.33 -7.83
C GLY A 94 8.42 -6.65 -7.07
N LEU A 95 9.61 -6.88 -6.53
CA LEU A 95 9.88 -7.99 -5.61
C LEU A 95 9.76 -7.54 -4.15
N PHE A 96 9.43 -8.49 -3.28
CA PHE A 96 9.35 -8.29 -1.83
C PHE A 96 10.30 -9.24 -1.11
N LEU A 97 10.98 -8.71 -0.10
CA LEU A 97 11.82 -9.50 0.79
C LEU A 97 10.93 -10.14 1.86
N ARG A 98 10.87 -11.48 1.86
CA ARG A 98 10.12 -12.27 2.82
C ARG A 98 11.07 -13.07 3.70
N GLU A 99 10.80 -13.08 5.00
CA GLU A 99 11.41 -14.04 5.92
C GLU A 99 10.67 -15.38 5.84
N LEU A 100 11.45 -16.46 5.79
CA LEU A 100 10.96 -17.83 5.70
C LEU A 100 10.77 -18.40 7.12
N PRO A 101 9.70 -19.18 7.37
CA PRO A 101 9.44 -19.75 8.69
C PRO A 101 10.58 -20.67 9.15
N THR A 102 11.16 -21.41 8.22
CA THR A 102 12.35 -22.27 8.40
C THR A 102 13.37 -21.98 7.30
N HIS A 103 14.60 -22.46 7.48
CA HIS A 103 15.59 -22.38 6.42
C HIS A 103 15.19 -23.26 5.24
N VAL A 104 15.19 -22.69 4.04
CA VAL A 104 14.94 -23.44 2.80
C VAL A 104 16.28 -23.77 2.15
N CYS A 105 16.49 -25.06 1.88
CA CYS A 105 17.64 -25.55 1.12
C CYS A 105 17.36 -25.42 -0.39
N VAL A 106 18.29 -24.79 -1.12
CA VAL A 106 18.23 -24.61 -2.58
C VAL A 106 19.56 -25.06 -3.18
N GLY A 107 19.51 -25.98 -4.15
CA GLY A 107 20.67 -26.51 -4.84
C GLY A 107 21.00 -27.98 -4.51
N PRO A 108 22.17 -28.49 -4.93
CA PRO A 108 23.28 -27.74 -5.52
C PRO A 108 22.96 -27.16 -6.91
N MET A 109 23.21 -25.88 -7.10
CA MET A 109 23.12 -25.19 -8.39
C MET A 109 24.52 -25.00 -8.99
N PRO A 110 24.65 -24.86 -10.32
CA PRO A 110 25.89 -24.37 -10.93
C PRO A 110 26.35 -23.04 -10.32
N PRO A 111 27.62 -22.64 -10.52
CA PRO A 111 28.06 -21.29 -10.18
C PRO A 111 27.12 -20.26 -10.79
N GLY A 112 26.66 -19.32 -9.97
CA GLY A 112 25.71 -18.31 -10.42
C GLY A 112 26.38 -17.19 -11.22
N ALA A 113 25.57 -16.23 -11.69
CA ALA A 113 26.05 -15.10 -12.48
C ALA A 113 26.92 -14.11 -11.67
N LEU A 114 26.90 -14.20 -10.34
CA LEU A 114 27.67 -13.35 -9.44
C LEU A 114 28.68 -14.17 -8.64
N LEU A 115 29.91 -13.67 -8.53
CA LEU A 115 30.93 -14.21 -7.62
C LEU A 115 30.79 -13.60 -6.22
N ALA A 116 31.18 -14.33 -5.17
CA ALA A 116 31.15 -13.82 -3.79
C ALA A 116 31.96 -12.52 -3.62
N THR A 117 33.04 -12.35 -4.39
CA THR A 117 33.86 -11.13 -4.43
C THR A 117 33.18 -9.94 -5.11
N GLY A 118 32.14 -10.18 -5.92
CA GLY A 118 31.35 -9.14 -6.59
C GLY A 118 30.25 -8.53 -5.69
N LEU A 119 30.08 -9.03 -4.47
CA LEU A 119 29.14 -8.46 -3.51
C LEU A 119 29.62 -7.10 -2.99
N PRO A 120 28.72 -6.14 -2.71
CA PRO A 120 29.07 -4.81 -2.21
C PRO A 120 29.48 -4.88 -0.74
N LEU A 121 30.72 -5.32 -0.50
CA LEU A 121 31.27 -5.63 0.82
C LEU A 121 32.45 -4.70 1.15
N LYS A 122 32.53 -4.25 2.41
CA LYS A 122 33.66 -3.49 2.95
C LYS A 122 34.11 -4.06 4.30
N ASP A 123 35.25 -3.64 4.82
CA ASP A 123 35.73 -4.13 6.12
C ASP A 123 34.78 -3.70 7.26
N PRO A 124 34.53 -4.57 8.25
CA PRO A 124 33.59 -4.32 9.35
C PRO A 124 34.23 -3.39 10.39
N ARG A 125 34.35 -2.11 10.03
CA ARG A 125 34.92 -1.05 10.88
C ARG A 125 33.85 -0.15 11.49
N SER A 126 32.59 -0.30 11.07
CA SER A 126 31.51 0.55 11.57
C SER A 126 31.23 0.27 13.06
N PRO A 127 30.90 1.30 13.86
CA PRO A 127 30.49 1.12 15.25
C PRO A 127 29.08 0.52 15.37
N ASN A 128 28.30 0.54 14.29
CA ASN A 128 26.89 0.14 14.27
C ASN A 128 26.62 -0.84 13.11
N ILE A 129 26.97 -2.11 13.30
CA ILE A 129 26.76 -3.17 12.32
C ILE A 129 25.47 -3.93 12.65
N LYS A 130 24.59 -4.03 11.65
CA LYS A 130 23.33 -4.80 11.70
C LYS A 130 23.36 -6.05 10.82
N HIS A 131 24.17 -6.02 9.76
CA HIS A 131 24.40 -7.18 8.91
C HIS A 131 25.89 -7.29 8.59
N PHE A 132 26.39 -8.51 8.58
CA PHE A 132 27.75 -8.81 8.14
C PHE A 132 27.79 -10.13 7.38
N VAL A 133 28.92 -10.36 6.72
CA VAL A 133 29.24 -11.56 5.97
C VAL A 133 30.56 -12.13 6.49
N ASP A 134 30.62 -13.44 6.71
CA ASP A 134 31.85 -14.19 6.99
C ASP A 134 32.17 -15.08 5.78
N LEU A 135 33.28 -14.78 5.10
CA LEU A 135 33.76 -15.52 3.92
C LEU A 135 34.91 -16.45 4.31
N VAL A 136 34.67 -17.76 4.27
CA VAL A 136 35.68 -18.79 4.51
C VAL A 136 35.98 -19.49 3.19
N VAL A 137 37.22 -19.42 2.73
CA VAL A 137 37.67 -19.98 1.44
C VAL A 137 38.47 -21.26 1.64
N ASN A 138 38.65 -22.03 0.57
CA ASN A 138 39.45 -23.25 0.51
C ASN A 138 39.00 -24.31 1.54
N ILE A 139 37.69 -24.52 1.68
CA ILE A 139 37.14 -25.56 2.56
C ILE A 139 37.12 -26.88 1.81
N PRO A 140 37.85 -27.93 2.23
CA PRO A 140 37.82 -29.21 1.54
C PRO A 140 36.42 -29.83 1.59
N LYS A 141 35.90 -30.35 0.47
CA LYS A 141 34.51 -30.86 0.37
C LYS A 141 34.20 -31.96 1.37
N ASN A 142 35.19 -32.79 1.72
CA ASN A 142 35.05 -33.88 2.70
C ASN A 142 34.89 -33.41 4.16
N THR A 143 35.03 -32.11 4.46
CA THR A 143 34.86 -31.57 5.82
C THR A 143 33.42 -31.21 6.16
N ILE A 144 32.53 -31.16 5.16
CA ILE A 144 31.13 -30.82 5.33
C ILE A 144 30.29 -31.97 4.79
N ASP A 145 29.61 -32.67 5.70
CA ASP A 145 28.55 -33.61 5.34
C ASP A 145 27.31 -32.82 4.92
N ILE A 146 27.11 -32.67 3.61
CA ILE A 146 26.00 -31.91 3.03
C ILE A 146 24.65 -32.53 3.40
N GLU A 147 24.55 -33.85 3.44
CA GLU A 147 23.28 -34.54 3.76
C GLU A 147 22.90 -34.30 5.23
N GLY A 148 23.89 -34.35 6.12
CA GLY A 148 23.74 -34.04 7.54
C GLY A 148 23.34 -32.60 7.85
N LEU A 149 23.50 -31.64 6.93
CA LEU A 149 23.09 -30.25 7.16
C LEU A 149 21.57 -30.06 7.15
N HIS A 150 20.83 -30.84 6.37
CA HIS A 150 19.38 -30.69 6.24
C HIS A 150 18.62 -30.75 7.58
N PRO A 151 18.80 -31.79 8.42
CA PRO A 151 18.14 -31.84 9.73
C PRO A 151 18.61 -30.71 10.65
N ILE A 152 19.90 -30.37 10.65
CA ILE A 152 20.44 -29.28 11.48
C ILE A 152 19.75 -27.94 11.19
N PHE A 153 19.54 -27.62 9.90
CA PHE A 153 18.83 -26.39 9.50
C PHE A 153 17.31 -26.45 9.72
N GLY A 154 16.71 -27.65 9.61
CA GLY A 154 15.29 -27.87 9.88
C GLY A 154 14.96 -27.68 11.36
N ASP A 155 15.75 -28.30 12.23
CA ASP A 155 15.56 -28.34 13.68
C ASP A 155 16.25 -27.17 14.41
N GLN A 156 17.10 -26.41 13.70
CA GLN A 156 17.86 -25.27 14.22
C GLN A 156 18.88 -25.64 15.32
N THR A 157 19.45 -26.85 15.26
CA THR A 157 20.48 -27.35 16.19
C THR A 157 21.87 -26.78 15.87
N TRP A 158 22.04 -25.46 15.99
CA TRP A 158 23.23 -24.73 15.54
C TRP A 158 24.56 -25.22 16.16
N GLU A 159 24.50 -25.84 17.34
CA GLU A 159 25.60 -26.51 18.02
C GLU A 159 26.10 -27.78 17.31
N GLU A 160 25.34 -28.36 16.40
CA GLU A 160 25.71 -29.54 15.62
C GLU A 160 26.37 -29.19 14.28
N LEU A 161 26.35 -27.91 13.87
CA LEU A 161 26.99 -27.46 12.64
C LEU A 161 28.49 -27.85 12.60
N PRO A 162 29.06 -28.14 11.42
CA PRO A 162 30.49 -28.29 11.25
C PRO A 162 31.25 -27.09 11.81
N GLU A 163 32.42 -27.35 12.41
CA GLU A 163 33.20 -26.31 13.11
C GLU A 163 33.52 -25.10 12.22
N VAL A 164 33.72 -25.32 10.91
CA VAL A 164 33.95 -24.27 9.92
C VAL A 164 32.73 -23.35 9.71
N MET A 165 31.52 -23.88 9.91
CA MET A 165 30.26 -23.15 9.75
C MET A 165 29.86 -22.39 11.02
N LYS A 166 30.25 -22.87 12.20
CA LYS A 166 29.99 -22.19 13.48
C LYS A 166 30.66 -20.81 13.55
N PRO A 167 30.13 -19.87 14.35
CA PRO A 167 30.90 -18.69 14.77
C PRO A 167 32.08 -19.13 15.66
N LYS A 168 33.12 -18.29 15.78
CA LYS A 168 34.27 -18.55 16.67
C LYS A 168 33.85 -18.64 18.14
N VAL A 169 32.94 -17.76 18.54
CA VAL A 169 32.37 -17.67 19.88
C VAL A 169 30.85 -17.67 19.74
N ARG A 170 30.15 -18.29 20.70
CA ARG A 170 28.69 -18.25 20.73
C ARG A 170 28.22 -16.79 20.86
N PRO A 171 27.41 -16.27 19.91
CA PRO A 171 26.91 -14.91 20.02
C PRO A 171 25.99 -14.79 21.24
N THR A 172 26.12 -13.66 21.93
CA THR A 172 25.27 -13.28 23.08
C THR A 172 24.01 -12.53 22.66
N ILE A 173 23.89 -12.25 21.36
CA ILE A 173 22.80 -11.50 20.72
C ILE A 173 21.97 -12.44 19.85
N GLN A 174 20.71 -12.09 19.59
CA GLN A 174 19.89 -12.87 18.68
C GLN A 174 20.29 -12.59 17.22
N THR A 175 20.57 -13.67 16.47
CA THR A 175 21.00 -13.58 15.07
C THR A 175 20.15 -14.46 14.16
N VAL A 176 19.91 -13.98 12.95
CA VAL A 176 19.36 -14.75 11.84
C VAL A 176 20.46 -15.01 10.83
N ASN A 177 20.73 -16.28 10.53
CA ASN A 177 21.84 -16.71 9.69
C ASN A 177 21.35 -17.24 8.34
N GLN A 178 22.10 -17.02 7.27
CA GLN A 178 21.93 -17.69 5.96
C GLN A 178 23.30 -18.20 5.52
N TYR A 179 23.34 -19.35 4.83
CA TYR A 179 24.60 -20.00 4.45
C TYR A 179 24.60 -20.34 2.96
N PHE A 180 25.74 -20.09 2.31
CA PHE A 180 25.93 -20.34 0.88
C PHE A 180 27.25 -21.07 0.70
N LEU A 181 27.19 -22.32 0.22
CA LEU A 181 28.31 -23.18 -0.11
C LEU A 181 28.53 -23.12 -1.62
N LEU A 182 29.55 -22.38 -2.04
CA LEU A 182 29.87 -22.11 -3.43
C LEU A 182 31.05 -23.00 -3.85
N PRO A 183 31.01 -23.66 -5.03
CA PRO A 183 32.11 -24.46 -5.50
C PRO A 183 33.37 -23.61 -5.76
N GLN A 184 34.54 -24.10 -5.33
CA GLN A 184 35.83 -23.48 -5.55
C GLN A 184 36.80 -24.53 -6.11
N GLY A 185 36.82 -24.67 -7.43
CA GLY A 185 37.49 -25.78 -8.08
C GLY A 185 36.84 -27.14 -7.77
N ASP A 186 37.59 -28.22 -8.00
CA ASP A 186 37.04 -29.57 -7.97
C ASP A 186 36.80 -30.09 -6.55
N ASP A 187 37.66 -29.75 -5.59
CA ASP A 187 37.67 -30.36 -4.25
C ASP A 187 37.48 -29.38 -3.08
N HIS A 188 37.17 -28.11 -3.35
CA HIS A 188 36.95 -27.12 -2.30
C HIS A 188 35.63 -26.36 -2.46
N PHE A 189 35.20 -25.76 -1.35
CA PHE A 189 34.11 -24.81 -1.25
C PHE A 189 34.58 -23.46 -0.74
N ILE A 190 33.86 -22.41 -1.14
CA ILE A 190 33.77 -21.14 -0.42
C ILE A 190 32.48 -21.19 0.40
N LEU A 191 32.58 -20.95 1.70
CA LEU A 191 31.43 -20.75 2.57
C LEU A 191 31.23 -19.25 2.79
N LEU A 192 30.05 -18.76 2.41
CA LEU A 192 29.57 -17.43 2.75
C LEU A 192 28.48 -17.55 3.81
N LYS A 193 28.69 -16.93 4.97
CA LYS A 193 27.68 -16.82 6.04
C LYS A 193 27.16 -15.39 6.04
N HIS A 194 25.88 -15.18 5.79
CA HIS A 194 25.22 -13.89 5.96
C HIS A 194 24.51 -13.87 7.31
N VAL A 195 24.87 -12.91 8.16
CA VAL A 195 24.33 -12.79 9.51
C VAL A 195 23.58 -11.47 9.64
N TYR A 196 22.33 -11.56 10.06
CA TYR A 196 21.48 -10.42 10.44
C TYR A 196 21.29 -10.41 11.95
N ILE A 197 21.52 -9.26 12.59
CA ILE A 197 21.34 -9.09 14.03
C ILE A 197 19.93 -8.58 14.28
N VAL A 198 19.14 -9.28 15.11
CA VAL A 198 17.73 -8.95 15.36
C VAL A 198 17.63 -7.73 16.29
N ASP A 199 18.41 -7.74 17.36
CA ASP A 199 18.45 -6.73 18.43
C ASP A 199 19.27 -5.49 18.04
N ASP A 200 19.89 -4.79 18.99
CA ASP A 200 20.65 -3.57 18.71
C ASP A 200 21.85 -3.79 17.78
N ASN A 201 22.27 -2.72 17.11
CA ASN A 201 23.50 -2.72 16.31
C ASN A 201 24.70 -3.02 17.21
N VAL A 202 25.71 -3.71 16.66
CA VAL A 202 26.92 -4.04 17.41
C VAL A 202 28.18 -3.43 16.78
N PRO A 203 29.24 -3.18 17.57
CA PRO A 203 30.49 -2.67 17.03
C PRO A 203 31.22 -3.71 16.18
N GLY A 204 31.96 -3.24 15.19
CA GLY A 204 32.79 -4.09 14.32
C GLY A 204 33.79 -4.97 15.06
N THR A 205 34.30 -4.53 16.21
CA THR A 205 35.17 -5.34 17.09
C THR A 205 34.47 -6.58 17.62
N TYR A 206 33.19 -6.49 17.98
CA TYR A 206 32.39 -7.64 18.39
C TYR A 206 32.16 -8.60 17.23
N VAL A 207 31.81 -8.07 16.04
CA VAL A 207 31.64 -8.87 14.82
C VAL A 207 32.91 -9.65 14.50
N GLN A 208 34.09 -9.02 14.58
CA GLN A 208 35.39 -9.68 14.38
C GLN A 208 35.64 -10.84 15.34
N SER A 209 35.11 -10.80 16.57
CA SER A 209 35.20 -11.90 17.52
C SER A 209 34.36 -13.13 17.13
N LEU A 210 33.32 -12.94 16.30
CA LEU A 210 32.43 -14.02 15.84
C LEU A 210 32.91 -14.68 14.54
N ILE A 211 33.57 -13.93 13.67
CA ILE A 211 33.94 -14.32 12.30
C ILE A 211 35.09 -15.35 12.28
N ARG A 212 34.98 -16.40 11.46
CA ARG A 212 36.08 -17.36 11.22
C ARG A 212 37.00 -16.97 10.08
N GLY A 213 36.45 -16.56 8.95
CA GLY A 213 37.18 -16.20 7.74
C GLY A 213 37.40 -14.70 7.60
N SER A 214 37.17 -14.19 6.39
CA SER A 214 37.27 -12.77 6.06
C SER A 214 35.93 -12.10 6.29
N GLY A 215 35.82 -11.41 7.43
CA GLY A 215 34.64 -10.67 7.82
C GLY A 215 34.44 -9.42 7.00
N LYS A 216 33.21 -9.17 6.57
CA LYS A 216 32.83 -7.99 5.80
C LYS A 216 31.49 -7.43 6.27
N GLU A 217 31.34 -6.12 6.26
CA GLU A 217 30.04 -5.47 6.38
C GLU A 217 29.49 -5.08 5.00
N ILE A 218 28.18 -4.95 4.88
CA ILE A 218 27.54 -4.53 3.64
C ILE A 218 27.79 -3.04 3.41
N ALA A 219 28.25 -2.68 2.22
CA ALA A 219 28.40 -1.30 1.79
C ALA A 219 27.02 -0.71 1.42
N TRP A 220 26.28 -0.24 2.42
CA TRP A 220 24.91 0.27 2.24
C TRP A 220 24.79 1.47 1.29
N GLY A 221 25.84 2.28 1.14
CA GLY A 221 25.78 3.56 0.42
C GLY A 221 24.83 4.57 1.09
N SER A 222 24.49 5.64 0.37
CA SER A 222 23.50 6.66 0.79
C SER A 222 22.05 6.28 0.49
N GLN A 223 21.82 5.11 -0.12
CA GLN A 223 20.50 4.69 -0.56
C GLN A 223 19.61 4.17 0.57
N ASN A 224 18.31 4.06 0.29
CA ASN A 224 17.33 3.53 1.23
C ASN A 224 17.70 2.11 1.70
N LYS A 225 18.00 1.96 3.01
CA LYS A 225 18.43 0.70 3.63
C LYS A 225 17.47 -0.48 3.35
N LYS A 226 16.15 -0.24 3.25
CA LYS A 226 15.18 -1.30 2.94
C LYS A 226 15.35 -1.83 1.51
N LEU A 227 15.57 -0.92 0.56
CA LEU A 227 15.80 -1.27 -0.83
C LEU A 227 17.12 -2.03 -0.97
N VAL A 228 18.20 -1.54 -0.36
CA VAL A 228 19.51 -2.19 -0.42
C VAL A 228 19.48 -3.59 0.21
N ARG A 229 18.74 -3.81 1.30
CA ARG A 229 18.55 -5.16 1.87
C ARG A 229 17.92 -6.12 0.88
N LYS A 230 16.85 -5.69 0.21
CA LYS A 230 16.16 -6.47 -0.82
C LYS A 230 17.10 -6.78 -1.99
N THR A 231 17.82 -5.78 -2.47
CA THR A 231 18.80 -5.92 -3.55
C THR A 231 19.95 -6.84 -3.16
N PHE A 232 20.44 -6.74 -1.93
CA PHE A 232 21.49 -7.63 -1.43
C PHE A 232 21.02 -9.08 -1.36
N GLN A 233 19.79 -9.33 -0.91
CA GLN A 233 19.21 -10.68 -0.96
C GLN A 233 19.15 -11.22 -2.39
N TRP A 234 18.72 -10.39 -3.36
CA TRP A 234 18.72 -10.79 -4.77
C TRP A 234 20.12 -11.21 -5.24
N MET A 235 21.15 -10.42 -4.91
CA MET A 235 22.54 -10.73 -5.24
C MET A 235 23.01 -12.04 -4.61
N LEU A 236 22.64 -12.32 -3.36
CA LEU A 236 22.93 -13.60 -2.70
C LEU A 236 22.29 -14.78 -3.45
N GLU A 237 21.06 -14.63 -3.93
CA GLU A 237 20.37 -15.66 -4.71
C GLU A 237 21.06 -15.93 -6.06
N GLN A 238 21.78 -14.94 -6.62
CA GLN A 238 22.55 -15.06 -7.87
C GLN A 238 23.93 -15.73 -7.72
N LEU A 239 24.34 -16.17 -6.52
CA LEU A 239 25.66 -16.79 -6.31
C LEU A 239 25.71 -18.26 -6.79
N GLY A 240 24.57 -18.94 -6.95
CA GLY A 240 24.52 -20.37 -7.27
C GLY A 240 24.96 -21.27 -6.10
N GLY A 241 25.47 -22.47 -6.37
CA GLY A 241 25.91 -23.41 -5.33
C GLY A 241 24.77 -23.99 -4.48
N LEU A 242 25.10 -24.47 -3.28
CA LEU A 242 24.14 -24.97 -2.29
C LEU A 242 23.84 -23.87 -1.27
N GLN A 243 22.57 -23.60 -1.00
CA GLN A 243 22.16 -22.44 -0.20
C GLN A 243 21.11 -22.82 0.85
N PHE A 244 21.30 -22.34 2.08
CA PHE A 244 20.35 -22.45 3.18
C PHE A 244 19.84 -21.05 3.52
N ARG A 245 18.68 -20.72 2.97
CA ARG A 245 18.13 -19.37 2.98
C ARG A 245 17.10 -19.21 4.09
N LYS A 246 17.18 -18.09 4.81
CA LYS A 246 16.14 -17.66 5.75
C LYS A 246 15.30 -16.51 5.20
N HIS A 247 15.79 -15.86 4.14
CA HIS A 247 15.03 -14.86 3.40
C HIS A 247 14.93 -15.28 1.94
N SER A 248 13.86 -14.86 1.27
CA SER A 248 13.66 -15.07 -0.16
C SER A 248 12.96 -13.88 -0.79
N LEU A 249 13.20 -13.68 -2.08
CA LEU A 249 12.44 -12.73 -2.88
C LEU A 249 11.27 -13.41 -3.57
N SER A 250 10.08 -12.84 -3.40
CA SER A 250 8.90 -13.27 -4.15
C SER A 250 8.36 -12.11 -5.00
N PRO A 251 7.91 -12.37 -6.23
CA PRO A 251 7.04 -11.43 -6.93
C PRO A 251 5.75 -11.26 -6.13
N GLU A 252 5.11 -10.10 -6.26
CA GLU A 252 3.77 -9.88 -5.73
C GLU A 252 2.84 -10.97 -6.30
N LYS A 253 2.39 -11.90 -5.45
CA LYS A 253 1.59 -13.03 -5.91
C LYS A 253 0.18 -12.50 -6.22
N LYS A 254 -0.13 -12.38 -7.52
CA LYS A 254 -1.53 -12.39 -7.97
C LYS A 254 -2.04 -13.81 -7.78
N ASN A 255 -2.96 -14.00 -6.87
CA ASN A 255 -3.35 -15.32 -6.43
C ASN A 255 -4.39 -15.97 -7.37
N PRO A 256 -4.34 -17.31 -7.54
CA PRO A 256 -5.24 -18.04 -8.42
C PRO A 256 -6.59 -18.34 -7.75
N THR A 257 -7.67 -17.89 -8.39
CA THR A 257 -9.09 -18.18 -8.08
C THR A 257 -9.41 -19.68 -8.06
N SER A 258 -10.03 -20.18 -6.99
CA SER A 258 -10.63 -21.53 -6.94
C SER A 258 -12.10 -21.44 -6.50
N ASN A 259 -13.00 -22.06 -7.29
CA ASN A 259 -14.45 -22.00 -7.18
C ASN A 259 -15.01 -23.22 -6.42
N ALA A 260 -15.73 -23.01 -5.31
CA ALA A 260 -16.87 -23.83 -4.86
C ALA A 260 -17.55 -23.18 -3.63
N PRO A 261 -18.90 -23.11 -3.56
CA PRO A 261 -19.64 -22.59 -2.40
C PRO A 261 -19.91 -23.68 -1.34
N LEU A 262 -19.82 -23.34 -0.03
CA LEU A 262 -20.13 -24.23 1.12
C LEU A 262 -20.68 -23.45 2.35
N PRO A 263 -21.33 -24.13 3.33
CA PRO A 263 -22.25 -23.55 4.31
C PRO A 263 -21.61 -22.98 5.59
N GLU A 264 -22.25 -21.95 6.15
CA GLU A 264 -21.86 -21.04 7.23
C GLU A 264 -21.44 -21.68 8.59
N ASN A 265 -21.89 -22.91 8.89
CA ASN A 265 -21.54 -23.59 10.15
C ASN A 265 -20.07 -24.03 10.23
N ASP A 266 -19.41 -24.18 9.09
CA ASP A 266 -18.04 -24.69 9.02
C ASP A 266 -16.99 -23.68 9.48
N GLY A 267 -17.31 -22.38 9.51
CA GLY A 267 -16.41 -21.31 9.96
C GLY A 267 -16.29 -21.27 11.48
N TRP A 268 -17.43 -21.33 12.18
CA TRP A 268 -17.46 -21.40 13.65
C TRP A 268 -16.84 -22.69 14.17
N GLN A 269 -17.15 -23.82 13.51
CA GLN A 269 -16.55 -25.10 13.87
C GLN A 269 -15.03 -25.08 13.62
N PHE A 270 -14.55 -24.45 12.54
CA PHE A 270 -13.11 -24.31 12.28
C PHE A 270 -12.38 -23.48 13.34
N ILE A 271 -12.97 -22.37 13.82
CA ILE A 271 -12.40 -21.60 14.94
C ILE A 271 -12.41 -22.43 16.22
N GLN A 272 -13.45 -23.24 16.46
CA GLN A 272 -13.51 -24.11 17.64
C GLN A 272 -12.49 -25.27 17.55
N ASP A 273 -12.31 -25.84 16.37
CA ASP A 273 -11.45 -27.01 16.15
C ASP A 273 -9.97 -26.64 16.03
N HIS A 274 -9.65 -25.45 15.52
CA HIS A 274 -8.29 -25.07 15.15
C HIS A 274 -7.84 -23.72 15.72
N GLY A 275 -8.77 -22.94 16.26
CA GLY A 275 -8.45 -21.65 16.86
C GLY A 275 -7.52 -21.79 18.04
N GLU A 276 -6.54 -20.89 18.11
CA GLU A 276 -5.63 -20.83 19.23
C GLU A 276 -6.42 -20.68 20.55
N LEU A 277 -6.23 -21.64 21.46
CA LEU A 277 -6.96 -21.73 22.73
C LEU A 277 -6.31 -20.84 23.81
N ASP A 278 -5.05 -20.46 23.59
CA ASP A 278 -4.32 -19.55 24.47
C ASP A 278 -4.81 -18.11 24.30
N LYS A 279 -5.48 -17.61 25.35
CA LYS A 279 -5.98 -16.23 25.42
C LYS A 279 -4.90 -15.22 25.84
N SER A 280 -3.71 -15.67 26.23
CA SER A 280 -2.61 -14.78 26.61
C SER A 280 -2.01 -14.08 25.38
N ASP A 281 -1.50 -12.86 25.58
CA ASP A 281 -0.85 -12.04 24.54
C ASP A 281 -1.68 -11.86 23.25
N LEU A 282 -3.03 -11.87 23.37
CA LEU A 282 -3.96 -11.76 22.27
C LEU A 282 -3.74 -12.83 21.18
N LYS A 283 -3.14 -13.99 21.50
CA LYS A 283 -2.78 -14.99 20.50
C LYS A 283 -4.00 -15.56 19.77
N GLN A 284 -5.11 -15.81 20.46
CA GLN A 284 -6.38 -16.16 19.82
C GLN A 284 -6.85 -15.09 18.84
N LEU A 285 -6.78 -13.82 19.22
CA LEU A 285 -7.14 -12.71 18.34
C LEU A 285 -6.18 -12.59 17.16
N LYS A 286 -4.86 -12.70 17.39
CA LYS A 286 -3.83 -12.71 16.35
C LYS A 286 -4.00 -13.90 15.40
N TRP A 287 -4.39 -15.07 15.91
CA TRP A 287 -4.67 -16.27 15.12
C TRP A 287 -5.92 -16.07 14.25
N ILE A 288 -7.01 -15.55 14.84
CA ILE A 288 -8.25 -15.23 14.12
C ILE A 288 -7.95 -14.18 13.05
N HIS A 289 -7.23 -13.10 13.37
CA HIS A 289 -6.80 -12.10 12.40
C HIS A 289 -5.89 -12.67 11.32
N HIS A 290 -4.93 -13.54 11.68
CA HIS A 290 -4.05 -14.18 10.71
C HIS A 290 -4.86 -15.03 9.74
N HIS A 291 -5.80 -15.82 10.26
CA HIS A 291 -6.58 -16.75 9.45
C HIS A 291 -7.70 -16.06 8.68
N ILE A 292 -8.39 -15.04 9.20
CA ILE A 292 -9.35 -14.21 8.44
C ILE A 292 -8.68 -13.60 7.20
N ASN A 293 -7.39 -13.26 7.29
CA ASN A 293 -6.62 -12.68 6.19
C ASN A 293 -5.89 -13.72 5.33
N LEU A 294 -6.01 -15.02 5.63
CA LEU A 294 -5.43 -16.09 4.80
C LEU A 294 -6.37 -16.40 3.63
N GLU A 295 -5.79 -16.54 2.46
CA GLU A 295 -6.51 -16.93 1.26
C GLU A 295 -7.12 -18.33 1.39
N GLY A 296 -8.43 -18.41 1.18
CA GLY A 296 -9.21 -19.64 1.39
C GLY A 296 -9.82 -19.77 2.79
N CYS A 297 -9.72 -18.73 3.64
CA CYS A 297 -10.40 -18.72 4.92
C CYS A 297 -11.93 -18.71 4.77
N ARG A 298 -12.60 -19.50 5.61
CA ARG A 298 -14.06 -19.74 5.61
C ARG A 298 -14.91 -18.53 6.04
N ILE A 299 -14.33 -17.33 6.12
CA ILE A 299 -14.95 -16.09 6.66
C ILE A 299 -15.20 -15.06 5.53
N HIS A 300 -15.34 -15.49 4.27
CA HIS A 300 -15.32 -14.62 3.08
C HIS A 300 -16.68 -14.24 2.48
N GLY A 301 -16.76 -12.97 2.05
CA GLY A 301 -17.60 -12.47 0.95
C GLY A 301 -18.74 -11.56 1.41
N TRP A 302 -18.57 -10.24 1.43
CA TRP A 302 -19.64 -9.33 1.89
C TRP A 302 -20.19 -8.41 0.78
N TYR A 303 -21.50 -8.20 0.87
CA TYR A 303 -22.40 -7.64 -0.12
C TYR A 303 -23.35 -6.64 0.55
N ASP A 304 -23.01 -5.35 0.56
CA ASP A 304 -23.96 -4.33 1.01
C ASP A 304 -24.68 -3.69 -0.18
N LEU A 305 -25.73 -2.97 0.17
CA LEU A 305 -26.56 -2.15 -0.70
C LEU A 305 -25.70 -1.23 -1.60
N THR A 306 -26.24 -0.89 -2.76
CA THR A 306 -25.70 0.18 -3.62
C THR A 306 -26.43 1.48 -3.34
N ILE A 307 -25.89 2.61 -3.78
CA ILE A 307 -26.55 3.91 -3.63
C ILE A 307 -27.95 3.92 -4.27
N GLY A 308 -28.17 3.05 -5.27
CA GLY A 308 -29.47 2.83 -5.93
C GLY A 308 -30.55 2.22 -5.03
N ASP A 309 -30.17 1.63 -3.90
CA ASP A 309 -31.09 1.03 -2.93
C ASP A 309 -31.67 2.04 -1.93
N PHE A 310 -31.17 3.28 -1.92
CA PHE A 310 -31.67 4.36 -1.07
C PHE A 310 -32.75 5.17 -1.79
N GLU A 311 -33.64 5.76 -0.98
CA GLU A 311 -34.71 6.65 -1.44
C GLU A 311 -34.18 7.80 -2.32
N PRO A 312 -34.91 8.22 -3.37
CA PRO A 312 -34.44 9.23 -4.31
C PRO A 312 -34.00 10.54 -3.65
N GLU A 313 -34.74 11.02 -2.66
CA GLU A 313 -34.44 12.28 -1.97
C GLU A 313 -33.13 12.19 -1.17
N MET A 314 -32.77 10.99 -0.68
CA MET A 314 -31.47 10.73 -0.06
C MET A 314 -30.35 10.73 -1.11
N ARG A 315 -30.59 10.14 -2.29
CA ARG A 315 -29.62 10.18 -3.40
C ARG A 315 -29.35 11.61 -3.87
N ASP A 316 -30.35 12.48 -3.89
CA ASP A 316 -30.21 13.90 -4.23
C ASP A 316 -29.33 14.66 -3.23
N ILE A 317 -29.43 14.32 -1.93
CA ILE A 317 -28.49 14.83 -0.92
C ILE A 317 -27.08 14.30 -1.20
N MET A 318 -26.95 12.99 -1.45
CA MET A 318 -25.64 12.38 -1.68
C MET A 318 -24.95 12.91 -2.95
N GLN A 319 -25.69 13.26 -4.00
CA GLN A 319 -25.13 13.90 -5.19
C GLN A 319 -24.42 15.22 -4.88
N LYS A 320 -24.86 15.92 -3.82
CA LYS A 320 -24.22 17.16 -3.32
C LYS A 320 -23.06 16.89 -2.37
N VAL A 321 -23.15 15.84 -1.56
CA VAL A 321 -22.18 15.52 -0.50
C VAL A 321 -20.99 14.74 -1.02
N VAL A 322 -21.21 13.69 -1.81
CA VAL A 322 -20.18 12.78 -2.34
C VAL A 322 -18.97 13.50 -2.94
N PRO A 323 -19.12 14.57 -3.75
CA PRO A 323 -17.98 15.24 -4.35
C PRO A 323 -16.96 15.78 -3.34
N CYS A 324 -17.42 16.23 -2.17
CA CYS A 324 -16.54 16.78 -1.14
C CYS A 324 -15.80 15.68 -0.35
N LEU A 325 -16.30 14.44 -0.34
CA LEU A 325 -15.74 13.34 0.47
C LEU A 325 -14.36 12.86 0.02
N ARG A 326 -13.87 13.34 -1.14
CA ARG A 326 -12.51 13.10 -1.61
C ARG A 326 -11.45 13.75 -0.70
N VAL A 327 -11.81 14.84 -0.03
CA VAL A 327 -10.91 15.65 0.79
C VAL A 327 -11.52 16.01 2.16
N HIS A 328 -12.73 15.55 2.44
CA HIS A 328 -13.47 15.81 3.66
C HIS A 328 -14.05 14.50 4.25
N ALA A 329 -14.20 14.46 5.58
CA ALA A 329 -14.85 13.35 6.26
C ALA A 329 -16.39 13.44 6.19
N LEU A 330 -17.10 12.35 6.49
CA LEU A 330 -18.56 12.31 6.58
C LEU A 330 -19.01 12.03 8.01
N TRP A 331 -19.97 12.81 8.51
CA TRP A 331 -20.60 12.60 9.82
C TRP A 331 -22.08 12.28 9.61
N LEU A 332 -22.53 11.10 10.04
CA LEU A 332 -23.93 10.69 10.04
C LEU A 332 -24.43 10.63 11.48
N LEU A 333 -25.26 11.61 11.86
CA LEU A 333 -25.79 11.78 13.21
C LEU A 333 -27.30 11.54 13.23
N GLY A 334 -27.91 11.19 14.35
CA GLY A 334 -29.36 11.26 14.49
C GLY A 334 -30.03 10.00 15.02
N GLU A 335 -31.34 9.88 14.80
CA GLU A 335 -32.18 8.78 15.31
C GLU A 335 -31.64 7.39 14.90
N ALA A 336 -31.70 6.45 15.84
CA ALA A 336 -31.37 5.05 15.58
C ALA A 336 -32.39 4.42 14.62
N GLY A 337 -31.94 3.47 13.79
CA GLY A 337 -32.82 2.76 12.85
C GLY A 337 -33.26 3.55 11.61
N ARG A 338 -32.70 4.74 11.36
CA ARG A 338 -32.96 5.55 10.15
C ARG A 338 -32.05 5.21 8.95
N GLY A 339 -31.32 4.10 8.99
CA GLY A 339 -30.45 3.67 7.89
C GLY A 339 -29.05 4.33 7.81
N LYS A 340 -28.58 5.02 8.86
CA LYS A 340 -27.25 5.65 8.90
C LYS A 340 -26.11 4.69 8.57
N THR A 341 -25.99 3.60 9.35
CA THR A 341 -24.93 2.60 9.19
C THR A 341 -24.96 1.92 7.81
N PRO A 342 -26.12 1.46 7.29
CA PRO A 342 -26.20 0.99 5.90
C PRO A 342 -25.72 2.01 4.87
N LEU A 343 -26.12 3.28 4.99
CA LEU A 343 -25.69 4.33 4.07
C LEU A 343 -24.17 4.52 4.10
N GLY A 344 -23.58 4.63 5.29
CA GLY A 344 -22.14 4.81 5.43
C GLY A 344 -21.34 3.63 4.87
N ARG A 345 -21.76 2.40 5.14
CA ARG A 345 -21.14 1.19 4.57
C ARG A 345 -21.22 1.17 3.04
N THR A 346 -22.35 1.53 2.46
CA THR A 346 -22.49 1.68 0.99
C THR A 346 -21.51 2.71 0.43
N ILE A 347 -21.42 3.90 1.05
CA ILE A 347 -20.50 4.95 0.59
C ILE A 347 -19.05 4.49 0.69
N ALA A 348 -18.69 3.81 1.78
CA ALA A 348 -17.37 3.26 1.98
C ALA A 348 -16.98 2.23 0.90
N MET A 349 -17.86 1.29 0.58
CA MET A 349 -17.60 0.33 -0.50
C MET A 349 -17.48 1.02 -1.87
N MET A 350 -18.34 2.00 -2.13
CA MET A 350 -18.33 2.79 -3.37
C MET A 350 -17.00 3.53 -3.54
N PHE A 351 -16.52 4.22 -2.50
CA PHE A 351 -15.23 4.94 -2.53
C PHE A 351 -14.01 4.02 -2.55
N SER A 352 -14.08 2.88 -1.85
CA SER A 352 -13.04 1.85 -1.95
C SER A 352 -12.86 1.42 -3.41
N SER A 353 -13.96 1.10 -4.09
CA SER A 353 -13.96 0.70 -5.50
C SER A 353 -13.47 1.82 -6.42
N TYR A 354 -13.89 3.06 -6.18
CA TYR A 354 -13.43 4.24 -6.92
C TYR A 354 -11.91 4.43 -6.87
N HIS A 355 -11.28 4.12 -5.73
CA HIS A 355 -9.84 4.18 -5.56
C HIS A 355 -9.09 2.94 -6.04
N GLY A 356 -9.76 2.01 -6.73
CA GLY A 356 -9.18 0.75 -7.22
C GLY A 356 -9.05 -0.33 -6.14
N GLY A 357 -9.74 -0.17 -5.02
CA GLY A 357 -9.90 -1.19 -4.00
C GLY A 357 -10.98 -2.20 -4.37
N GLU A 358 -11.12 -3.22 -3.52
CA GLU A 358 -12.06 -4.30 -3.73
C GLU A 358 -13.38 -4.04 -2.96
N GLY A 359 -13.84 -2.80 -2.83
CA GLY A 359 -15.09 -2.51 -2.10
C GLY A 359 -15.02 -2.91 -0.61
N THR A 360 -13.94 -2.51 0.06
CA THR A 360 -13.59 -2.93 1.42
C THR A 360 -13.56 -1.75 2.37
N PHE A 361 -13.91 -1.93 3.64
CA PHE A 361 -13.75 -0.90 4.67
C PHE A 361 -13.33 -1.49 6.01
N ARG A 362 -12.94 -0.62 6.94
CA ARG A 362 -12.68 -0.95 8.35
C ARG A 362 -13.67 -0.21 9.22
N THR A 363 -14.23 -0.88 10.21
CA THR A 363 -15.13 -0.28 11.18
C THR A 363 -14.63 -0.52 12.61
N THR A 364 -14.85 0.44 13.50
CA THR A 364 -14.56 0.30 14.93
C THR A 364 -15.32 1.31 15.79
N ALA A 365 -15.55 0.95 17.06
CA ALA A 365 -16.16 1.82 18.06
C ALA A 365 -15.16 2.67 18.88
N ASP A 366 -13.86 2.44 18.71
CA ASP A 366 -12.81 3.23 19.38
C ASP A 366 -11.71 3.58 18.36
N LEU A 367 -11.39 4.87 18.23
CA LEU A 367 -10.39 5.37 17.29
C LEU A 367 -9.01 4.73 17.50
N ASP A 368 -8.72 4.25 18.70
CA ASP A 368 -7.49 3.55 19.03
C ASP A 368 -7.36 2.19 18.33
N PHE A 369 -8.45 1.51 17.97
CA PHE A 369 -8.38 0.24 17.25
C PHE A 369 -7.95 0.39 15.79
N PHE A 370 -7.97 1.60 15.24
CA PHE A 370 -7.34 1.83 13.94
C PHE A 370 -5.80 1.85 14.01
N LYS A 371 -5.19 1.81 15.21
CA LYS A 371 -3.74 1.73 15.37
C LYS A 371 -3.19 0.38 14.90
N GLY A 372 -1.93 0.37 14.47
CA GLY A 372 -1.21 -0.87 14.16
C GLY A 372 -1.39 -1.44 12.75
N ILE A 373 -2.34 -0.92 11.96
CA ILE A 373 -2.51 -1.32 10.55
C ILE A 373 -2.33 -0.10 9.66
N HIS A 374 -1.52 -0.23 8.60
CA HIS A 374 -1.39 0.82 7.60
C HIS A 374 -2.73 1.11 6.93
N PHE A 375 -3.09 2.39 6.88
CA PHE A 375 -4.25 2.88 6.15
C PHE A 375 -3.95 2.91 4.65
N SER A 376 -5.00 2.90 3.83
CA SER A 376 -4.93 2.99 2.37
C SER A 376 -6.16 3.72 1.85
N LYS A 377 -6.02 4.46 0.75
CA LYS A 377 -7.15 5.09 0.04
C LYS A 377 -8.21 4.07 -0.38
N THR A 378 -7.78 2.83 -0.64
CA THR A 378 -8.64 1.72 -1.04
C THR A 378 -9.46 1.11 0.09
N VAL A 379 -9.22 1.49 1.35
CA VAL A 379 -9.90 0.92 2.51
C VAL A 379 -10.40 2.04 3.42
N PRO A 380 -11.63 2.57 3.23
CA PRO A 380 -12.20 3.59 4.10
C PRO A 380 -12.30 3.15 5.56
N SER A 381 -12.39 4.14 6.46
CA SER A 381 -12.41 3.92 7.91
C SER A 381 -13.66 4.52 8.53
N LEU A 382 -14.43 3.70 9.24
CA LEU A 382 -15.75 4.01 9.80
C LEU A 382 -15.65 3.95 11.32
N PHE A 383 -15.88 5.07 11.99
CA PHE A 383 -16.07 5.09 13.43
C PHE A 383 -17.57 4.89 13.71
N ASP A 384 -17.94 3.66 14.05
CA ASP A 384 -19.33 3.17 14.20
C ASP A 384 -19.57 2.71 15.63
N ASP A 385 -20.77 2.96 16.17
CA ASP A 385 -21.17 2.65 17.55
C ASP A 385 -20.30 3.25 18.68
N GLY A 386 -19.32 4.10 18.35
CA GLY A 386 -18.48 4.81 19.31
C GLY A 386 -19.16 6.02 19.95
N ASN A 387 -18.63 6.47 21.10
CA ASN A 387 -19.08 7.71 21.74
C ASN A 387 -18.19 8.88 21.34
N THR A 388 -18.58 9.59 20.29
CA THR A 388 -17.78 10.70 19.74
C THR A 388 -17.50 11.81 20.76
N SER A 389 -18.43 12.03 21.69
CA SER A 389 -18.29 13.05 22.74
C SER A 389 -17.23 12.70 23.81
N GLY A 390 -16.86 11.43 23.91
CA GLY A 390 -15.84 10.92 24.84
C GLY A 390 -14.43 10.87 24.25
N GLU A 391 -14.30 11.00 22.93
CA GLU A 391 -13.03 10.97 22.22
C GLU A 391 -12.19 12.23 22.47
N GLU A 392 -10.86 12.12 22.44
CA GLU A 392 -10.02 13.30 22.55
C GLU A 392 -10.22 14.20 21.33
N VAL A 393 -10.45 15.50 21.57
CA VAL A 393 -10.63 16.52 20.51
C VAL A 393 -9.53 16.45 19.43
N LYS A 394 -8.29 16.16 19.85
CA LYS A 394 -7.15 16.01 18.94
C LYS A 394 -7.30 14.80 18.02
N GLN A 395 -7.82 13.67 18.52
CA GLN A 395 -8.07 12.47 17.73
C GLN A 395 -9.21 12.70 16.74
N SER A 396 -10.33 13.30 17.16
CA SER A 396 -11.45 13.62 16.25
C SER A 396 -11.02 14.56 15.13
N LYS A 397 -10.20 15.58 15.43
CA LYS A 397 -9.64 16.48 14.41
C LYS A 397 -8.70 15.76 13.44
N ALA A 398 -7.81 14.92 13.96
CA ALA A 398 -6.87 14.18 13.13
C ALA A 398 -7.59 13.18 12.22
N PHE A 399 -8.60 12.47 12.77
CA PHE A 399 -9.45 11.56 12.02
C PHE A 399 -10.22 12.29 10.92
N THR A 400 -10.76 13.48 11.19
CA THR A 400 -11.53 14.24 10.18
C THR A 400 -10.67 14.94 9.13
N ASP A 401 -9.34 14.97 9.28
CA ASP A 401 -8.43 15.62 8.34
C ASP A 401 -8.09 14.74 7.13
N VAL A 402 -8.96 14.72 6.12
CA VAL A 402 -8.84 13.88 4.91
C VAL A 402 -7.98 14.55 3.82
N GLY A 403 -7.97 15.88 3.75
CA GLY A 403 -7.38 16.65 2.66
C GLY A 403 -5.90 17.01 2.82
N ASP A 404 -5.38 17.06 4.05
CA ASP A 404 -4.02 17.49 4.35
C ASP A 404 -3.00 16.33 4.32
N ASP A 405 -1.71 16.65 4.20
CA ASP A 405 -0.64 15.67 4.11
C ASP A 405 -0.46 14.92 5.46
N GLU A 406 -0.92 13.67 5.47
CA GLU A 406 -0.67 12.65 6.50
C GLU A 406 -0.86 13.12 7.95
N SER A 407 -2.12 13.26 8.40
CA SER A 407 -2.41 13.49 9.82
C SER A 407 -2.04 12.25 10.66
N MET A 408 -1.26 12.46 11.72
CA MET A 408 -0.89 11.42 12.69
C MET A 408 -1.52 11.68 14.05
N THR A 409 -2.17 10.67 14.65
CA THR A 409 -2.50 10.72 16.08
C THR A 409 -1.29 10.23 16.88
N ARG A 410 -0.61 11.14 17.57
CA ARG A 410 0.53 10.80 18.45
C ARG A 410 -0.01 10.11 19.70
N ALA A 411 0.20 8.81 19.85
CA ALA A 411 -0.01 8.06 21.08
C ALA A 411 1.23 7.21 21.40
N ARG A 412 1.48 6.94 22.69
CA ARG A 412 2.76 6.46 23.26
C ARG A 412 3.36 5.18 22.66
N TRP A 413 2.62 4.35 21.90
CA TRP A 413 3.10 3.02 21.49
C TRP A 413 2.87 2.61 20.01
N THR A 414 1.92 3.21 19.28
CA THR A 414 1.81 3.13 17.81
C THR A 414 0.93 4.30 17.34
N SER A 415 1.40 5.12 16.39
CA SER A 415 0.58 6.21 15.84
C SER A 415 -0.29 5.69 14.71
N ALA A 416 -1.58 6.04 14.69
CA ALA A 416 -2.40 5.85 13.50
C ALA A 416 -1.99 6.91 12.47
N LYS A 417 -1.52 6.47 11.31
CA LYS A 417 -1.12 7.33 10.19
C LYS A 417 -2.24 7.34 9.17
N PHE A 418 -3.07 8.37 9.19
CA PHE A 418 -4.17 8.44 8.25
C PHE A 418 -3.68 8.88 6.87
N VAL A 419 -4.21 8.23 5.83
CA VAL A 419 -3.80 8.49 4.45
C VAL A 419 -4.63 9.64 3.88
N ARG A 420 -3.96 10.57 3.20
CA ARG A 420 -4.60 11.65 2.45
C ARG A 420 -5.56 11.09 1.40
N HIS A 421 -6.73 11.69 1.26
CA HIS A 421 -7.83 11.25 0.36
C HIS A 421 -8.41 9.87 0.68
N GLN A 422 -8.20 9.34 1.88
CA GLN A 422 -8.94 8.18 2.36
C GLN A 422 -10.27 8.64 2.94
N LEU A 423 -11.39 8.07 2.47
CA LEU A 423 -12.71 8.32 3.03
C LEU A 423 -12.75 7.89 4.51
N ARG A 424 -13.30 8.77 5.35
CA ARG A 424 -13.44 8.58 6.78
C ARG A 424 -14.82 9.01 7.23
N GLU A 425 -15.49 8.15 7.98
CA GLU A 425 -16.87 8.34 8.40
C GLU A 425 -17.02 8.24 9.91
N VAL A 426 -17.93 9.02 10.47
CA VAL A 426 -18.27 9.04 11.89
C VAL A 426 -19.78 8.84 12.00
N PHE A 427 -20.20 7.86 12.79
CA PHE A 427 -21.60 7.61 13.08
C PHE A 427 -21.88 7.83 14.56
N ASP A 428 -22.93 8.57 14.87
CA ASP A 428 -23.36 8.79 16.25
C ASP A 428 -24.89 8.93 16.32
N ASN A 429 -25.47 8.54 17.46
CA ASN A 429 -26.89 8.76 17.73
C ASN A 429 -27.14 10.08 18.48
N ALA A 430 -26.09 10.72 19.00
CA ALA A 430 -26.19 11.96 19.76
C ALA A 430 -26.48 13.16 18.85
N TYR A 431 -27.64 13.79 19.07
CA TYR A 431 -27.99 15.08 18.48
C TYR A 431 -29.09 15.75 19.33
N ASN A 432 -29.31 17.04 19.13
CA ASN A 432 -30.37 17.79 19.79
C ASN A 432 -31.57 17.95 18.84
N PRO A 433 -32.70 17.24 19.06
CA PRO A 433 -33.87 17.33 18.19
C PRO A 433 -34.61 18.67 18.30
N ASP A 434 -34.41 19.42 19.40
CA ASP A 434 -35.16 20.64 19.70
C ASP A 434 -34.44 21.93 19.24
N ALA A 435 -33.21 21.81 18.75
CA ALA A 435 -32.40 22.94 18.29
C ALA A 435 -32.70 23.42 16.86
N GLY A 436 -33.48 22.64 16.09
CA GLY A 436 -33.80 22.99 14.71
C GLY A 436 -34.89 24.08 14.61
N PRO A 437 -35.01 24.74 13.45
CA PRO A 437 -36.09 25.69 13.21
C PRO A 437 -37.45 24.98 13.32
N ALA A 438 -38.46 25.70 13.82
CA ALA A 438 -39.83 25.20 13.93
C ALA A 438 -40.32 24.62 12.59
N ASP A 439 -41.14 23.57 12.65
CA ASP A 439 -41.71 22.93 11.46
C ASP A 439 -43.06 23.56 11.13
N ASN A 440 -43.02 24.79 10.60
CA ASN A 440 -44.22 25.54 10.22
C ASN A 440 -44.68 25.18 8.80
N ASN A 441 -44.08 24.16 8.18
CA ASN A 441 -44.30 23.76 6.80
C ASN A 441 -44.03 24.88 5.76
N LEU A 442 -43.16 25.83 6.05
CA LEU A 442 -42.72 26.87 5.11
C LEU A 442 -41.46 26.45 4.34
N ASP A 443 -41.11 27.17 3.26
CA ASP A 443 -39.83 26.95 2.55
C ASP A 443 -38.65 27.56 3.30
N SER A 444 -38.88 28.65 4.03
CA SER A 444 -37.88 29.26 4.93
C SER A 444 -37.37 28.27 5.97
N ASP A 445 -38.22 27.32 6.34
CA ASP A 445 -37.92 26.27 7.29
C ASP A 445 -36.82 25.35 6.76
N LEU A 446 -36.69 25.18 5.43
CA LEU A 446 -35.71 24.27 4.82
C LEU A 446 -34.26 24.77 4.92
N VAL A 447 -34.04 25.97 5.44
CA VAL A 447 -32.73 26.57 5.66
C VAL A 447 -32.49 26.70 7.17
N VAL A 448 -31.41 26.09 7.65
CA VAL A 448 -31.03 26.07 9.06
C VAL A 448 -29.86 27.03 9.27
N SER A 449 -29.97 27.93 10.25
CA SER A 449 -28.88 28.86 10.55
C SER A 449 -27.64 28.11 11.07
N HIS A 450 -26.47 28.75 11.01
CA HIS A 450 -25.25 28.15 11.55
C HIS A 450 -25.39 27.80 13.03
N GLU A 451 -25.97 28.71 13.83
CA GLU A 451 -26.15 28.52 15.27
C GLU A 451 -27.12 27.37 15.58
N ASP A 452 -28.28 27.32 14.91
CA ASP A 452 -29.26 26.25 15.11
C ASP A 452 -28.65 24.89 14.73
N PHE A 453 -27.91 24.84 13.62
CA PHE A 453 -27.20 23.63 13.21
C PHE A 453 -26.12 23.24 14.22
N PHE A 454 -25.35 24.20 14.72
CA PHE A 454 -24.31 23.96 15.72
C PHE A 454 -24.91 23.40 17.03
N LEU A 455 -26.02 23.97 17.49
CA LEU A 455 -26.77 23.48 18.65
C LEU A 455 -27.33 22.07 18.41
N THR A 456 -27.75 21.77 17.18
CA THR A 456 -28.25 20.44 16.77
C THR A 456 -27.18 19.36 16.92
N ILE A 457 -25.94 19.62 16.48
CA ILE A 457 -24.85 18.62 16.53
C ILE A 457 -24.05 18.67 17.85
N ARG A 458 -24.31 19.66 18.71
CA ARG A 458 -23.55 19.88 19.95
C ARG A 458 -23.41 18.63 20.83
N PRO A 459 -24.45 17.78 21.00
CA PRO A 459 -24.32 16.56 21.80
C PRO A 459 -23.23 15.60 21.29
N ALA A 460 -23.09 15.40 19.97
CA ALA A 460 -22.04 14.55 19.40
C ALA A 460 -20.63 15.15 19.58
N LEU A 461 -20.50 16.47 19.55
CA LEU A 461 -19.22 17.17 19.72
C LEU A 461 -18.78 17.29 21.19
N GLY A 462 -19.67 16.97 22.15
CA GLY A 462 -19.37 17.00 23.58
C GLY A 462 -18.95 18.38 24.10
N THR A 463 -17.87 18.41 24.87
CA THR A 463 -17.35 19.62 25.55
C THR A 463 -16.39 20.45 24.69
N MET A 464 -16.21 20.08 23.42
CA MET A 464 -15.28 20.72 22.49
C MET A 464 -15.49 22.25 22.41
N SER A 465 -14.42 23.03 22.30
CA SER A 465 -14.56 24.49 22.14
C SER A 465 -15.21 24.84 20.78
N ARG A 466 -15.78 26.05 20.65
CA ARG A 466 -16.36 26.50 19.36
C ARG A 466 -15.31 26.50 18.24
N THR A 467 -14.08 26.92 18.54
CA THR A 467 -12.97 26.92 17.58
C THR A 467 -12.61 25.50 17.12
N ASP A 468 -12.59 24.54 18.05
CA ASP A 468 -12.29 23.15 17.73
C ASP A 468 -13.42 22.50 16.91
N ALA A 469 -14.67 22.80 17.25
CA ALA A 469 -15.85 22.35 16.52
C ALA A 469 -15.88 22.92 15.10
N MET A 470 -15.55 24.21 14.92
CA MET A 470 -15.38 24.81 13.59
C MET A 470 -14.26 24.15 12.79
N ALA A 471 -13.21 23.70 13.46
CA ALA A 471 -12.13 22.95 12.81
C ALA A 471 -12.58 21.57 12.30
N ILE A 472 -13.64 20.97 12.88
CA ILE A 472 -14.28 19.76 12.36
C ILE A 472 -15.27 20.12 11.24
N LEU A 473 -16.10 21.15 11.44
CA LEU A 473 -17.08 21.62 10.46
C LEU A 473 -16.48 22.07 9.13
N LYS A 474 -15.23 22.56 9.12
CA LYS A 474 -14.52 22.87 7.87
C LYS A 474 -13.96 21.64 7.15
N ARG A 475 -13.79 20.53 7.86
CA ARG A 475 -13.19 19.28 7.36
C ARG A 475 -14.20 18.18 7.06
N SER A 476 -15.45 18.35 7.47
CA SER A 476 -16.46 17.31 7.39
C SER A 476 -17.76 17.80 6.77
N ALA A 477 -18.39 16.95 5.98
CA ALA A 477 -19.80 17.03 5.66
C ALA A 477 -20.60 16.38 6.79
N PHE A 478 -21.76 16.95 7.12
CA PHE A 478 -22.64 16.44 8.15
C PHE A 478 -24.00 16.12 7.57
N ILE A 479 -24.60 15.02 8.00
CA ILE A 479 -25.98 14.64 7.75
C ILE A 479 -26.59 14.22 9.08
N VAL A 480 -27.69 14.88 9.47
CA VAL A 480 -28.42 14.66 10.71
C VAL A 480 -29.80 14.10 10.38
N PHE A 481 -30.04 12.85 10.77
CA PHE A 481 -31.29 12.13 10.61
C PHE A 481 -32.22 12.43 11.79
N GLY A 482 -33.02 13.49 11.66
CA GLY A 482 -34.01 13.88 12.66
C GLY A 482 -35.29 13.04 12.58
N LYS A 483 -36.29 13.43 13.38
CA LYS A 483 -37.59 12.75 13.43
C LYS A 483 -38.41 12.96 12.16
N ASN A 484 -38.46 14.21 11.71
CA ASN A 484 -39.32 14.67 10.61
C ASN A 484 -38.51 15.29 9.47
N HIS A 485 -37.18 15.39 9.60
CA HIS A 485 -36.32 16.05 8.62
C HIS A 485 -34.95 15.39 8.58
N ILE A 486 -34.32 15.43 7.42
CA ILE A 486 -32.88 15.17 7.26
C ILE A 486 -32.21 16.50 6.99
N THR A 487 -31.25 16.88 7.83
CA THR A 487 -30.48 18.12 7.69
C THR A 487 -29.07 17.79 7.23
N PHE A 488 -28.56 18.46 6.21
CA PHE A 488 -27.19 18.30 5.75
C PHE A 488 -26.45 19.64 5.67
N ARG A 489 -25.14 19.60 5.96
CA ARG A 489 -24.23 20.73 5.85
C ARG A 489 -22.97 20.30 5.11
N LEU A 490 -22.61 21.06 4.08
CA LEU A 490 -21.35 20.86 3.35
C LEU A 490 -20.16 21.47 4.13
N PRO A 491 -18.94 20.96 3.92
CA PRO A 491 -17.73 21.52 4.53
C PRO A 491 -17.56 23.00 4.17
N SER A 492 -17.17 23.83 5.15
CA SER A 492 -16.83 25.23 4.89
C SER A 492 -15.95 25.80 5.99
N GLU A 493 -14.96 26.61 5.60
CA GLU A 493 -14.12 27.40 6.51
C GLU A 493 -14.91 28.51 7.22
N ARG A 494 -16.02 28.95 6.61
CA ARG A 494 -16.88 30.00 7.16
C ARG A 494 -18.09 29.38 7.84
N GLU A 495 -18.69 30.18 8.71
CA GLU A 495 -20.02 29.88 9.23
C GLU A 495 -21.02 29.95 8.08
N THR A 496 -21.59 28.79 7.76
CA THR A 496 -22.52 28.61 6.65
C THR A 496 -23.79 27.96 7.15
N LYS A 497 -24.89 28.25 6.44
CA LYS A 497 -26.20 27.65 6.68
C LYS A 497 -26.17 26.17 6.33
N ALA A 498 -27.01 25.39 7.00
CA ALA A 498 -27.32 24.02 6.62
C ALA A 498 -28.68 23.97 5.90
N TYR A 499 -28.96 22.86 5.23
CA TYR A 499 -30.20 22.66 4.49
C TYR A 499 -30.92 21.44 5.04
N ARG A 500 -32.24 21.49 5.13
CA ARG A 500 -33.04 20.32 5.53
C ARG A 500 -34.08 19.97 4.47
N ILE A 501 -34.37 18.68 4.37
CA ILE A 501 -35.53 18.16 3.64
C ILE A 501 -36.53 17.58 4.62
N ARG A 502 -37.81 17.62 4.29
CA ARG A 502 -38.83 16.93 5.08
C ARG A 502 -38.68 15.43 4.86
N TRP A 503 -38.80 14.67 5.94
CA TRP A 503 -38.59 13.24 5.97
C TRP A 503 -39.66 12.58 6.84
N ASN A 504 -40.70 12.06 6.20
CA ASN A 504 -41.81 11.37 6.86
C ASN A 504 -41.68 9.84 6.79
N LYS A 505 -40.69 9.31 6.06
CA LYS A 505 -40.45 7.87 5.95
C LYS A 505 -39.76 7.35 7.21
N PRO A 506 -40.05 6.12 7.66
CA PRO A 506 -39.40 5.54 8.84
C PRO A 506 -37.90 5.28 8.60
N ASP A 507 -37.51 5.00 7.37
CA ASP A 507 -36.15 4.60 6.97
C ASP A 507 -35.79 5.28 5.64
N ILE A 508 -34.49 5.45 5.35
CA ILE A 508 -33.95 5.94 4.07
C ILE A 508 -33.74 4.84 3.04
N LEU A 509 -33.81 3.58 3.49
CA LEU A 509 -33.71 2.43 2.62
C LEU A 509 -35.05 2.17 1.92
N LEU A 510 -35.01 1.90 0.61
CA LEU A 510 -36.18 1.47 -0.14
C LEU A 510 -36.76 0.19 0.49
N ASP A 511 -38.09 0.10 0.59
CA ASP A 511 -38.75 -1.09 1.13
C ASP A 511 -38.38 -2.36 0.35
N THR A 512 -38.15 -2.24 -0.95
CA THR A 512 -37.70 -3.33 -1.84
C THR A 512 -36.25 -3.78 -1.57
N SER A 513 -35.45 -2.94 -0.91
CA SER A 513 -34.05 -3.22 -0.59
C SER A 513 -33.84 -3.72 0.84
N LYS A 514 -34.85 -3.59 1.72
CA LYS A 514 -34.83 -4.19 3.07
C LYS A 514 -34.61 -5.71 3.05
N PRO A 515 -35.24 -6.50 2.16
CA PRO A 515 -34.94 -7.93 2.03
C PRO A 515 -33.50 -8.21 1.63
N LYS A 516 -32.86 -7.35 0.82
CA LYS A 516 -31.45 -7.50 0.43
C LYS A 516 -30.54 -7.34 1.64
N LEU A 517 -30.77 -6.28 2.43
CA LEU A 517 -30.02 -6.03 3.67
C LEU A 517 -30.24 -7.16 4.70
N LYS A 518 -31.47 -7.68 4.80
CA LYS A 518 -31.78 -8.83 5.66
C LYS A 518 -31.03 -10.08 5.21
N ASN A 519 -31.13 -10.43 3.93
CA ASN A 519 -30.43 -11.58 3.32
C ASN A 519 -28.93 -11.50 3.57
N PHE A 520 -28.34 -10.32 3.41
CA PHE A 520 -26.94 -10.08 3.73
C PHE A 520 -26.58 -10.32 5.20
N LYS A 521 -27.37 -9.78 6.14
CA LYS A 521 -27.19 -10.02 7.58
C LYS A 521 -27.32 -11.50 7.97
N GLU A 522 -28.04 -12.27 7.17
CA GLU A 522 -28.26 -13.71 7.35
C GLU A 522 -27.24 -14.56 6.55
N GLY A 523 -26.16 -13.97 6.04
CA GLY A 523 -25.12 -14.71 5.31
C GLY A 523 -25.56 -15.22 3.93
N GLY A 524 -26.67 -14.70 3.41
CA GLY A 524 -27.27 -15.11 2.15
C GLY A 524 -26.46 -14.73 0.92
N ALA A 525 -26.76 -15.39 -0.21
CA ALA A 525 -26.06 -15.15 -1.46
C ALA A 525 -26.27 -13.73 -2.01
N ALA A 526 -25.28 -13.26 -2.75
CA ALA A 526 -25.33 -12.09 -3.61
C ALA A 526 -26.59 -12.03 -4.49
N PRO A 527 -27.38 -10.93 -4.50
CA PRO A 527 -28.40 -10.72 -5.51
C PRO A 527 -27.89 -10.81 -6.96
N GLU A 528 -28.71 -11.40 -7.82
CA GLU A 528 -28.40 -11.83 -9.21
C GLU A 528 -27.85 -10.71 -10.12
N HIS A 529 -28.14 -9.44 -9.81
CA HIS A 529 -27.72 -8.29 -10.62
C HIS A 529 -26.71 -7.36 -9.93
N TYR A 530 -25.97 -7.85 -8.93
CA TYR A 530 -25.07 -6.99 -8.14
C TYR A 530 -24.10 -6.18 -8.98
N GLU A 531 -23.44 -6.87 -9.90
CA GLU A 531 -22.31 -6.32 -10.62
C GLU A 531 -22.78 -5.20 -11.52
N GLN A 532 -24.00 -5.33 -12.05
CA GLN A 532 -24.67 -4.29 -12.83
C GLN A 532 -25.01 -3.08 -11.95
N HIS A 533 -25.52 -3.30 -10.73
CA HIS A 533 -25.78 -2.21 -9.79
C HIS A 533 -24.49 -1.50 -9.36
N CYS A 534 -23.41 -2.23 -9.09
CA CYS A 534 -22.09 -1.67 -8.80
C CYS A 534 -21.52 -0.88 -9.97
N ALA A 535 -21.67 -1.39 -11.20
CA ALA A 535 -21.22 -0.71 -12.41
C ALA A 535 -21.99 0.61 -12.63
N TRP A 536 -23.31 0.58 -12.41
CA TRP A 536 -24.13 1.79 -12.45
C TRP A 536 -23.74 2.78 -11.36
N GLU A 537 -23.52 2.32 -10.13
CA GLU A 537 -23.06 3.16 -9.00
C GLU A 537 -21.71 3.82 -9.30
N ALA A 538 -20.77 3.08 -9.89
CA ALA A 538 -19.47 3.63 -10.28
C ALA A 538 -19.60 4.76 -11.32
N VAL A 539 -20.50 4.62 -12.29
CA VAL A 539 -20.81 5.69 -13.27
C VAL A 539 -21.46 6.87 -12.57
N TRP A 540 -22.47 6.63 -11.73
CA TRP A 540 -23.16 7.67 -10.96
C TRP A 540 -22.18 8.48 -10.09
N LEU A 541 -21.24 7.80 -9.41
CA LEU A 541 -20.21 8.46 -8.61
C LEU A 541 -19.30 9.34 -9.46
N GLN A 542 -18.86 8.84 -10.62
CA GLN A 542 -18.01 9.61 -11.55
C GLN A 542 -18.73 10.85 -12.07
N GLU A 543 -20.01 10.73 -12.42
CA GLU A 543 -20.85 11.87 -12.85
C GLU A 543 -21.04 12.89 -11.73
N ALA A 544 -21.34 12.45 -10.50
CA ALA A 544 -21.49 13.33 -9.35
C ALA A 544 -20.20 14.13 -9.07
N ILE A 545 -19.04 13.46 -9.08
CA ILE A 545 -17.73 14.11 -8.91
C ILE A 545 -17.43 15.06 -10.08
N GLY A 546 -17.75 14.65 -11.32
CA GLY A 546 -17.53 15.46 -12.52
C GLY A 546 -18.32 16.76 -12.51
N HIS A 547 -19.63 16.67 -12.24
CA HIS A 547 -20.53 17.83 -12.21
C HIS A 547 -20.13 18.86 -11.14
N ALA A 548 -19.70 18.40 -9.95
CA ALA A 548 -19.21 19.30 -8.91
C ALA A 548 -17.93 20.04 -9.31
N ALA A 549 -17.01 19.36 -10.01
CA ALA A 549 -15.79 20.01 -10.52
C ALA A 549 -16.11 21.07 -11.59
N GLU A 550 -17.18 20.89 -12.36
CA GLU A 550 -17.67 21.90 -13.32
C GLU A 550 -18.28 23.11 -12.61
N ILE A 551 -19.09 22.88 -11.57
CA ILE A 551 -19.64 23.96 -10.74
C ILE A 551 -18.52 24.78 -10.11
N GLU A 552 -17.51 24.13 -9.51
CA GLU A 552 -16.37 24.82 -8.90
C GLU A 552 -15.60 25.67 -9.92
N LYS A 553 -15.36 25.14 -11.13
CA LYS A 553 -14.76 25.89 -12.23
C LYS A 553 -15.62 27.09 -12.64
N ALA A 554 -16.94 26.93 -12.73
CA ALA A 554 -17.87 27.99 -13.08
C ALA A 554 -17.91 29.09 -12.01
N GLU A 555 -17.92 28.73 -10.73
CA GLU A 555 -17.85 29.68 -9.62
C GLU A 555 -16.52 30.44 -9.60
N LYS A 556 -15.40 29.74 -9.82
CA LYS A 556 -14.07 30.38 -9.90
C LYS A 556 -14.02 31.39 -11.05
N LYS A 557 -14.50 31.01 -12.23
CA LYS A 557 -14.61 31.90 -13.39
C LYS A 557 -15.52 33.10 -13.11
N THR A 558 -16.62 32.90 -12.39
CA THR A 558 -17.55 33.98 -12.01
C THR A 558 -16.91 34.95 -11.03
N LYS A 559 -16.17 34.45 -10.02
CA LYS A 559 -15.40 35.28 -9.08
C LYS A 559 -14.30 36.07 -9.79
N GLU A 560 -13.56 35.43 -10.69
CA GLU A 560 -12.53 36.10 -11.50
C GLU A 560 -13.16 37.21 -12.37
N THR A 561 -14.31 36.94 -13.00
CA THR A 561 -15.03 37.93 -13.82
C THR A 561 -15.55 39.09 -12.96
N ALA A 562 -16.11 38.80 -11.78
CA ALA A 562 -16.59 39.82 -10.84
C ALA A 562 -15.44 40.67 -10.27
N MET A 563 -14.24 40.11 -10.11
CA MET A 563 -13.07 40.85 -9.65
C MET A 563 -12.53 41.79 -10.74
N HIS A 564 -12.64 41.41 -12.01
CA HIS A 564 -12.27 42.24 -13.15
C HIS A 564 -13.30 43.33 -13.50
N SER A 565 -14.55 43.20 -13.04
CA SER A 565 -15.61 44.19 -13.27
C SER A 565 -15.70 45.26 -12.18
N ILE A 566 -14.87 45.19 -11.14
CA ILE A 566 -14.70 46.30 -10.20
C ILE A 566 -14.07 47.44 -11.00
N PRO A 567 -14.78 48.56 -11.25
CA PRO A 567 -14.21 49.68 -11.99
C PRO A 567 -12.93 50.10 -11.27
N PHE A 568 -11.84 50.20 -12.03
CA PHE A 568 -10.57 50.72 -11.55
C PHE A 568 -10.84 52.14 -11.04
N VAL A 569 -11.17 52.28 -9.76
CA VAL A 569 -11.17 53.56 -9.08
C VAL A 569 -9.72 53.99 -9.20
N LYS A 570 -9.44 54.99 -10.04
CA LYS A 570 -8.17 55.69 -10.04
C LYS A 570 -7.96 56.16 -8.60
N TYR A 571 -7.22 55.38 -7.81
CA TYR A 571 -6.67 55.88 -6.57
C TYR A 571 -5.80 57.06 -6.99
N HIS A 572 -6.29 58.27 -6.70
CA HIS A 572 -5.41 59.41 -6.63
C HIS A 572 -4.33 59.02 -5.63
N ASP A 573 -3.11 58.94 -6.13
CA ASP A 573 -1.91 58.51 -5.43
C ASP A 573 -1.80 59.21 -4.07
N GLY A 574 -2.28 58.54 -3.02
CA GLY A 574 -2.31 59.07 -1.65
C GLY A 574 -0.90 59.34 -1.14
N HIS A 575 0.10 58.61 -1.66
CA HIS A 575 1.51 58.85 -1.35
C HIS A 575 2.03 60.15 -1.96
N ALA A 576 1.55 60.55 -3.16
CA ALA A 576 1.89 61.85 -3.75
C ALA A 576 1.20 63.03 -3.06
N SER A 577 0.10 62.80 -2.33
CA SER A 577 -0.56 63.81 -1.48
C SER A 577 0.16 63.97 -0.14
N LEU A 578 0.48 62.86 0.53
CA LEU A 578 1.24 62.86 1.79
C LEU A 578 2.66 63.43 1.62
N ALA A 579 3.33 63.13 0.51
CA ALA A 579 4.66 63.69 0.20
C ALA A 579 4.64 65.21 -0.10
N ARG A 580 3.48 65.80 -0.39
CA ARG A 580 3.34 67.26 -0.53
C ARG A 580 3.03 67.93 0.81
N GLU A 581 2.33 67.26 1.72
CA GLU A 581 2.05 67.77 3.06
C GLU A 581 3.28 67.73 3.98
N THR A 582 4.15 66.73 3.85
CA THR A 582 5.39 66.63 4.66
C THR A 582 6.53 67.56 4.21
N ARG A 583 6.35 68.35 3.15
CA ARG A 583 7.36 69.31 2.68
C ARG A 583 7.49 70.59 3.53
N ARG A 584 6.66 70.75 4.56
CA ARG A 584 6.63 71.95 5.43
C ARG A 584 7.14 71.73 6.85
N ASP A 585 7.48 70.50 7.23
CA ASP A 585 8.06 70.21 8.54
C ASP A 585 9.55 69.87 8.39
N PRO A 586 10.46 70.52 9.14
CA PRO A 586 11.86 70.13 9.17
C PRO A 586 11.97 68.76 9.88
N VAL A 587 12.22 67.72 9.10
CA VAL A 587 12.48 66.37 9.60
C VAL A 587 13.88 66.34 10.21
N ASP A 588 13.93 65.97 11.48
CA ASP A 588 15.13 65.67 12.27
C ASP A 588 15.82 64.41 11.68
N VAL A 589 17.12 64.52 11.39
CA VAL A 589 17.85 63.61 10.46
C VAL A 589 18.50 62.42 11.19
N ASP A 590 18.19 62.17 12.46
CA ASP A 590 18.93 61.16 13.25
C ASP A 590 18.28 59.77 13.38
N THR A 591 17.11 59.50 12.77
CA THR A 591 16.37 58.24 13.02
C THR A 591 16.37 57.18 11.92
N ASP A 592 16.96 57.41 10.74
CA ASP A 592 16.75 56.53 9.56
C ASP A 592 17.96 55.69 9.11
N ARG A 593 18.89 55.37 10.02
CA ARG A 593 20.05 54.52 9.69
C ARG A 593 19.83 53.01 9.87
N ALA A 594 18.59 52.56 10.12
CA ALA A 594 18.29 51.15 10.47
C ALA A 594 17.45 50.35 9.45
N SER A 595 17.08 50.89 8.28
CA SER A 595 16.13 50.21 7.36
C SER A 595 16.68 49.79 5.98
N MET A 596 17.97 49.95 5.71
CA MET A 596 18.58 49.70 4.38
C MET A 596 19.12 48.27 4.14
N GLY A 597 18.51 47.24 4.75
CA GLY A 597 19.05 45.87 4.69
C GLY A 597 18.33 44.85 3.81
N TRP A 598 17.14 45.14 3.27
CA TRP A 598 16.25 44.09 2.78
C TRP A 598 15.52 44.46 1.48
N THR A 599 16.23 44.49 0.35
CA THR A 599 15.66 44.21 -0.99
C THR A 599 16.79 44.05 -2.01
N ASN A 600 17.16 42.82 -2.34
CA ASN A 600 17.85 42.49 -3.60
C ASN A 600 17.57 41.02 -3.94
N TRP A 601 16.54 40.78 -4.74
CA TRP A 601 16.39 39.58 -5.54
C TRP A 601 15.76 40.00 -6.88
N ASP A 602 16.63 40.28 -7.84
CA ASP A 602 16.30 40.42 -9.25
C ASP A 602 15.88 39.06 -9.80
N LEU A 603 14.60 38.90 -10.15
CA LEU A 603 14.11 37.78 -10.93
C LEU A 603 14.27 38.11 -12.42
N ALA A 604 15.19 37.41 -13.07
CA ALA A 604 15.25 37.31 -14.52
C ALA A 604 13.99 36.55 -15.00
N VAL A 605 13.23 37.23 -15.85
CA VAL A 605 12.09 36.67 -16.59
C VAL A 605 12.66 35.86 -17.75
N ASP A 606 12.40 34.56 -17.77
CA ASP A 606 12.64 33.72 -18.95
C ASP A 606 11.31 33.16 -19.46
N GLU A 607 11.04 33.43 -20.73
CA GLU A 607 9.82 33.09 -21.44
C GLU A 607 9.85 31.64 -21.94
N GLY A 608 8.74 30.90 -21.76
CA GLY A 608 8.41 29.76 -22.63
C GLY A 608 8.26 28.40 -21.96
N VAL A 609 7.19 28.17 -21.19
CA VAL A 609 6.74 26.82 -20.83
C VAL A 609 5.63 26.38 -21.79
N ARG A 610 5.93 25.43 -22.68
CA ARG A 610 4.92 24.70 -23.46
C ARG A 610 4.44 23.50 -22.66
N VAL A 611 3.14 23.47 -22.36
CA VAL A 611 2.46 22.31 -21.76
C VAL A 611 2.28 21.23 -22.83
N LYS A 612 2.75 20.01 -22.55
CA LYS A 612 2.55 18.83 -23.40
C LYS A 612 1.32 18.09 -22.90
N GLU A 613 0.25 18.10 -23.69
CA GLU A 613 -0.94 17.28 -23.43
C GLU A 613 -0.69 15.85 -23.92
N GLU A 614 -0.71 14.87 -23.02
CA GLU A 614 -0.78 13.45 -23.39
C GLU A 614 -2.19 12.92 -23.09
N LYS A 615 -2.81 12.30 -24.11
CA LYS A 615 -4.11 11.63 -24.01
C LYS A 615 -3.94 10.32 -23.23
N ALA A 616 -4.55 10.25 -22.06
CA ALA A 616 -4.72 8.99 -21.32
C ALA A 616 -5.74 8.09 -22.06
N VAL A 617 -5.30 6.91 -22.49
CA VAL A 617 -6.16 5.83 -22.98
C VAL A 617 -6.40 4.88 -21.81
N PHE A 618 -7.60 4.91 -21.22
CA PHE A 618 -8.01 3.94 -20.21
C PHE A 618 -8.41 2.62 -20.87
N LYS A 619 -7.70 1.54 -20.53
CA LYS A 619 -8.02 0.17 -20.93
C LYS A 619 -8.83 -0.47 -19.80
N ALA A 620 -10.05 -0.93 -20.10
CA ALA A 620 -10.92 -1.60 -19.14
C ALA A 620 -10.26 -2.87 -18.58
N LEU A 621 -10.20 -2.99 -17.24
CA LEU A 621 -9.72 -4.17 -16.53
C LEU A 621 -10.90 -4.82 -15.78
N ARG A 622 -10.94 -6.16 -15.83
CA ARG A 622 -11.90 -7.02 -15.12
C ARG A 622 -11.60 -7.07 -13.62
N THR A 623 -12.66 -7.23 -12.84
CA THR A 623 -12.77 -7.14 -11.37
C THR A 623 -12.34 -8.42 -10.63
N PRO A 624 -11.51 -8.34 -9.57
CA PRO A 624 -11.34 -9.38 -8.54
C PRO A 624 -12.23 -9.14 -7.29
N PRO A 625 -12.43 -10.14 -6.40
CA PRO A 625 -13.43 -10.14 -5.33
C PRO A 625 -13.00 -9.37 -4.05
N ARG A 626 -13.98 -9.16 -3.14
CA ARG A 626 -14.05 -8.10 -2.11
C ARG A 626 -13.83 -8.57 -0.65
N HIS A 627 -13.28 -7.72 0.23
CA HIS A 627 -12.95 -8.02 1.65
C HIS A 627 -13.51 -6.99 2.68
N VAL A 628 -13.74 -7.34 3.95
CA VAL A 628 -14.03 -6.40 5.07
C VAL A 628 -13.33 -6.92 6.33
N ILE A 629 -12.80 -6.01 7.18
CA ILE A 629 -12.20 -6.35 8.48
C ILE A 629 -13.03 -5.67 9.58
N GLU A 630 -13.87 -6.45 10.28
CA GLU A 630 -14.56 -6.02 11.50
C GLU A 630 -13.67 -6.35 12.72
N VAL A 631 -13.42 -5.36 13.58
CA VAL A 631 -12.63 -5.52 14.81
C VAL A 631 -13.57 -5.38 16.00
N ASP A 632 -14.26 -6.47 16.34
CA ASP A 632 -15.15 -6.51 17.49
C ASP A 632 -14.38 -6.77 18.79
N THR A 633 -14.73 -6.01 19.83
CA THR A 633 -14.44 -6.38 21.23
C THR A 633 -15.75 -6.48 22.01
N PRO A 634 -15.89 -7.45 22.93
CA PRO A 634 -17.09 -7.55 23.75
C PRO A 634 -17.17 -6.34 24.69
N SER A 635 -18.24 -5.57 24.57
CA SER A 635 -18.55 -4.45 25.46
C SER A 635 -18.57 -4.89 26.93
N PRO A 636 -17.99 -4.10 27.86
CA PRO A 636 -17.99 -4.43 29.27
C PRO A 636 -19.42 -4.34 29.82
N ALA A 637 -19.90 -5.44 30.41
CA ALA A 637 -21.17 -5.49 31.10
C ALA A 637 -21.24 -4.40 32.19
N GLN A 638 -22.16 -3.45 32.03
CA GLN A 638 -22.48 -2.47 33.06
C GLN A 638 -23.03 -3.18 34.31
N LYS A 639 -22.16 -3.42 35.29
CA LYS A 639 -22.57 -3.89 36.63
C LYS A 639 -23.35 -2.78 37.32
N LYS A 640 -24.67 -2.95 37.41
CA LYS A 640 -25.54 -2.24 38.36
C LYS A 640 -24.96 -2.40 39.79
N ARG A 641 -24.37 -1.33 40.32
CA ARG A 641 -24.05 -1.22 41.75
C ARG A 641 -25.36 -1.11 42.55
N LYS A 642 -25.71 -2.16 43.29
CA LYS A 642 -26.62 -2.05 44.44
C LYS A 642 -25.82 -1.48 45.61
N SER A 643 -26.28 -0.36 46.15
CA SER A 643 -25.89 0.16 47.45
C SER A 643 -26.24 -0.85 48.55
N ASN A 644 -25.33 -1.11 49.47
CA ASN A 644 -25.66 -1.42 50.86
C ASN A 644 -24.51 -1.09 51.80
N LEU A 645 -24.94 -0.75 53.01
CA LEU A 645 -24.29 -0.09 54.14
C LEU A 645 -23.37 -1.00 54.98
N LEU A 646 -22.43 -0.36 55.70
CA LEU A 646 -21.66 -0.79 56.89
C LEU A 646 -20.59 -1.88 56.63
N SER A 647 -19.40 -1.92 57.24
CA SER A 647 -18.92 -1.44 58.53
C SER A 647 -17.40 -1.19 58.50
N SER A 648 -16.93 -0.39 59.45
CA SER A 648 -15.57 0.06 59.72
C SER A 648 -14.53 -1.04 59.97
N THR A 649 -13.28 -0.84 59.52
CA THR A 649 -12.07 -1.19 60.28
C THR A 649 -10.87 -0.34 59.81
N ILE A 650 -10.27 0.35 60.77
CA ILE A 650 -9.06 1.18 60.69
C ILE A 650 -7.84 0.26 60.52
N LEU A 651 -6.96 0.53 59.55
CA LEU A 651 -5.54 0.12 59.61
C LEU A 651 -4.64 1.11 58.85
N SER A 652 -3.42 1.21 59.37
CA SER A 652 -2.50 2.34 59.38
C SER A 652 -1.66 2.59 58.11
N LEU A 653 -1.41 3.88 57.86
CA LEU A 653 -0.36 4.45 57.00
C LEU A 653 1.06 4.05 57.43
N VAL A 654 1.92 3.71 56.46
CA VAL A 654 3.40 3.86 56.51
C VAL A 654 3.91 4.21 55.08
N PRO A 655 4.95 5.06 54.93
CA PRO A 655 5.13 5.93 53.76
C PRO A 655 6.14 5.45 52.70
N ASN A 656 6.01 6.08 51.53
CA ASN A 656 6.78 5.94 50.30
C ASN A 656 8.17 6.63 50.38
N PRO A 657 9.28 6.04 49.89
CA PRO A 657 10.52 6.77 49.72
C PRO A 657 10.94 7.02 48.24
N SER A 658 11.43 8.24 48.06
CA SER A 658 12.54 8.69 47.18
C SER A 658 12.36 8.83 45.66
N ASN A 659 12.12 10.10 45.29
CA ASN A 659 12.82 10.91 44.29
C ASN A 659 14.06 10.30 43.61
N ALA A 660 14.03 10.25 42.27
CA ALA A 660 15.22 10.30 41.41
C ALA A 660 15.08 11.51 40.47
N THR A 661 15.90 12.52 40.71
CA THR A 661 16.05 13.72 39.89
C THR A 661 16.97 13.41 38.71
N LEU A 662 16.46 13.44 37.48
CA LEU A 662 17.27 13.40 36.26
C LEU A 662 17.62 14.84 35.86
N GLY A 663 18.92 15.14 35.81
CA GLY A 663 19.44 16.42 35.33
C GLY A 663 19.31 16.53 33.81
N LEU A 664 18.65 17.59 33.36
CA LEU A 664 18.61 17.99 31.95
C LEU A 664 19.74 19.00 31.69
N SER A 665 20.46 18.79 30.60
CA SER A 665 21.48 19.70 30.06
C SER A 665 20.86 20.97 29.47
N HIS A 666 21.66 22.03 29.42
CA HIS A 666 21.30 23.41 29.10
C HIS A 666 20.89 23.59 27.63
N PRO A 667 19.96 24.51 27.30
CA PRO A 667 19.44 24.74 25.95
C PRO A 667 20.40 25.40 24.95
N ASP A 668 21.68 25.59 25.28
CA ASP A 668 22.64 26.32 24.43
C ASP A 668 23.50 25.39 23.51
N ASP A 669 23.30 24.07 23.59
CA ASP A 669 24.10 23.08 22.83
C ASP A 669 23.51 22.72 21.44
N GLU A 670 22.26 23.11 21.12
CA GLU A 670 21.63 22.80 19.82
C GLU A 670 22.14 23.68 18.67
N ASP A 671 22.38 24.97 18.90
CA ASP A 671 22.79 25.95 17.87
C ASP A 671 24.20 25.68 17.29
N THR A 672 25.04 24.95 18.02
CA THR A 672 26.42 24.66 17.60
C THR A 672 26.47 23.47 16.63
N LEU A 673 25.50 22.56 16.71
CA LEU A 673 25.42 21.37 15.86
C LEU A 673 24.85 21.70 14.48
N GLU A 674 23.89 22.62 14.41
CA GLU A 674 23.23 23.02 13.16
C GLU A 674 24.21 23.77 12.23
N ARG A 675 25.04 24.67 12.78
CA ARG A 675 26.09 25.35 12.01
C ARG A 675 27.22 24.44 11.53
N ALA A 676 27.53 23.39 12.28
CA ALA A 676 28.54 22.40 11.87
C ALA A 676 28.05 21.53 10.70
N LEU A 677 26.73 21.28 10.64
CA LEU A 677 26.11 20.49 9.58
C LEU A 677 25.99 21.27 8.26
N GLU A 678 25.68 22.57 8.34
CA GLU A 678 25.60 23.46 7.17
C GLU A 678 26.98 23.66 6.51
N ALA A 679 28.05 23.78 7.32
CA ALA A 679 29.42 23.92 6.82
C ALA A 679 29.94 22.67 6.07
N GLU A 680 29.43 21.48 6.37
CA GLU A 680 29.83 20.23 5.74
C GLU A 680 29.09 20.02 4.39
N MET A 681 27.88 20.57 4.25
CA MET A 681 27.05 20.41 3.05
C MET A 681 27.50 21.26 1.85
N ASP A 682 28.26 22.33 2.08
CA ASP A 682 28.69 23.27 1.03
C ASP A 682 29.99 22.86 0.30
N LEU A 683 30.64 21.75 0.68
CA LEU A 683 32.00 21.39 0.20
C LEU A 683 32.08 20.36 -0.96
N SER A 684 31.01 20.04 -1.69
CA SER A 684 31.05 18.99 -2.74
C SER A 684 30.46 19.39 -4.11
N TYR A 685 31.35 19.81 -5.03
CA TYR A 685 31.15 20.15 -6.46
C TYR A 685 31.12 18.90 -7.40
N PRO A 686 31.04 19.00 -8.76
CA PRO A 686 29.92 19.32 -9.66
C PRO A 686 29.60 18.18 -10.68
N GLY A 687 28.50 18.32 -11.45
CA GLY A 687 27.90 17.24 -12.27
C GLY A 687 28.47 16.94 -13.67
N PHE A 688 27.84 15.96 -14.35
CA PHE A 688 27.76 15.77 -15.82
C PHE A 688 26.58 14.81 -16.17
N PRO A 689 25.99 14.86 -17.38
CA PRO A 689 24.73 14.19 -17.73
C PRO A 689 24.91 12.96 -18.65
N GLU A 690 23.93 12.02 -18.65
CA GLU A 690 23.25 11.48 -19.86
C GLU A 690 22.65 10.06 -19.71
N ARG A 691 21.46 9.93 -20.35
CA ARG A 691 20.88 8.80 -21.12
C ARG A 691 20.44 7.50 -20.41
N ILE A 692 19.12 7.28 -20.48
CA ILE A 692 18.37 6.11 -20.04
C ILE A 692 18.23 5.12 -21.21
N LEU A 693 18.66 3.87 -21.01
CA LEU A 693 18.31 2.73 -21.87
C LEU A 693 17.62 1.66 -21.00
N ILE A 694 16.39 1.28 -21.35
CA ILE A 694 15.54 0.34 -20.58
C ILE A 694 15.64 -1.05 -21.24
N VAL A 695 15.95 -2.09 -20.46
CA VAL A 695 15.81 -3.50 -20.88
C VAL A 695 15.14 -4.33 -19.78
N ARG A 696 14.10 -5.10 -20.14
CA ARG A 696 13.32 -6.02 -19.30
C ARG A 696 13.52 -7.45 -19.82
N CYS A 697 13.87 -8.41 -18.94
CA CYS A 697 14.08 -9.82 -19.31
C CYS A 697 13.03 -10.84 -18.80
N ALA A 698 11.95 -10.42 -18.12
CA ALA A 698 10.93 -11.38 -17.66
C ALA A 698 9.77 -11.62 -18.66
N PHE A 699 9.85 -11.05 -19.88
CA PHE A 699 8.76 -11.08 -20.86
C PHE A 699 8.90 -12.20 -21.92
N LEU A 700 10.05 -12.89 -21.96
CA LEU A 700 10.35 -13.87 -23.02
C LEU A 700 9.71 -15.25 -22.81
N ASP A 701 9.64 -15.75 -21.57
CA ASP A 701 9.01 -17.06 -21.31
C ASP A 701 7.49 -17.01 -21.52
N LEU A 702 6.86 -15.88 -21.19
CA LEU A 702 5.43 -15.64 -21.42
C LEU A 702 5.11 -15.46 -22.91
N LEU A 703 5.97 -14.80 -23.69
CA LEU A 703 5.79 -14.62 -25.13
C LEU A 703 5.91 -15.94 -25.91
N LEU A 704 6.78 -16.86 -25.47
CA LEU A 704 6.94 -18.17 -26.10
C LEU A 704 5.75 -19.10 -25.83
N GLU A 705 5.16 -19.06 -24.63
CA GLU A 705 3.90 -19.76 -24.35
C GLU A 705 2.72 -19.16 -25.12
N MET A 706 2.62 -17.82 -25.19
CA MET A 706 1.53 -17.14 -25.91
C MET A 706 1.58 -17.37 -27.42
N ALA A 707 2.78 -17.31 -28.04
CA ALA A 707 2.95 -17.59 -29.46
C ALA A 707 2.60 -19.04 -29.83
N SER A 708 2.88 -19.99 -28.93
CA SER A 708 2.53 -21.40 -29.12
C SER A 708 1.01 -21.62 -29.11
N ILE A 709 0.28 -20.87 -28.27
CA ILE A 709 -1.19 -20.92 -28.16
C ILE A 709 -1.87 -20.27 -29.37
N ASP A 710 -1.37 -19.12 -29.83
CA ASP A 710 -1.95 -18.41 -30.98
C ASP A 710 -1.73 -19.15 -32.30
N ILE A 711 -0.58 -19.82 -32.47
CA ILE A 711 -0.32 -20.68 -33.64
C ILE A 711 -1.23 -21.92 -33.63
N LEU A 712 -1.43 -22.54 -32.47
CA LEU A 712 -2.38 -23.66 -32.32
C LEU A 712 -3.83 -23.22 -32.54
N SER A 713 -4.21 -22.01 -32.11
CA SER A 713 -5.54 -21.44 -32.35
C SER A 713 -5.79 -21.11 -33.83
N ALA A 714 -4.80 -20.54 -34.52
CA ALA A 714 -4.87 -20.26 -35.94
C ALA A 714 -4.93 -21.54 -36.79
N ALA A 715 -4.16 -22.57 -36.43
CA ALA A 715 -4.21 -23.88 -37.09
C ALA A 715 -5.58 -24.58 -36.89
N LYS A 716 -6.19 -24.45 -35.71
CA LYS A 716 -7.51 -25.04 -35.39
C LYS A 716 -8.68 -24.28 -36.00
N LYS A 717 -8.47 -23.04 -36.45
CA LYS A 717 -9.45 -22.20 -37.14
C LYS A 717 -9.33 -22.29 -38.68
N ALA A 718 -8.20 -22.80 -39.16
CA ALA A 718 -7.92 -23.07 -40.58
C ALA A 718 -8.23 -24.52 -41.00
N TYR A 719 -8.34 -25.44 -40.04
CA TYR A 719 -8.93 -26.78 -40.19
C TYR A 719 -10.44 -26.72 -39.93
#